data_AF-A0A6I8N238-F1
#
_entry.id   AF-A0A6I8N238-F1
#
_cell.length_a   1.000
_cell.length_b   1.000
_cell.length_c   1.000
_cell.angle_alpha   90.00
_cell.angle_beta   90.00
_cell.angle_gamma   90.00
#
_symmetry.space_group_name_H-M   'P 1'
#
loop_
_entity.id
_entity.type
_entity.pdbx_description
1 polymer ?
#
loop_
_entity_poly.entity_id
_entity_poly.type
_entity_poly.pdbx_seq_one_letter_code
_entity_poly.pdbx_strand_id
1 'polypeptide(L)'
;GCTDPSPQEAPGARPSTPMAPRLPTVADLAHLCRKLHRLKTLDADLMETSFQRCLSTADLALLGLGGMIGSGLYVLTGTVAKELAGPAVTVSFAAAGLASLLAALCYAEFGARVPRTGSAYMFTYVSVGELWAFLIGWNVLLEYLTGGAAVARAWSGTLDAILGHRVRNFTEAQVGHWQVPFLARSPDFLAAGVLLVASAGVACGARASSWLNHTFSAISMGVILLVVVLGFALAQPANWGPREGGFAPFGASGVLAGAATCFYAFVGFDVIAASSEEARDPRRSVPRATAVALGLAAATYVLVAAALTLMVPWHLLDPESALADAFYRRGYGWAGFLVAVGSLCAMNTVLLSNLFSLPRIAYAMAADGLFFPAFARLHPRTQVPVAGIAVFGLLMALLALLLELEALVQFLSIGTLLAYTFVAASVIVLRFRAGPGSGPGSGPDPVGPSPEGHTPEGHTPRDHGPSTPAPKEYESFSDKLQLVEAEPAGAPQPGQLRAAFRPLLGSLSHRWPGTLVPAAVGALVGSAVGLGCVLTFAGPSLPAWGSALLLLPCGLVFLISLLLLSAHQQQKTPDTFQIPLVPLTPALSVLLNVCLMLKLSPMTWVRFAIWLLVGLLVYFGYGIRHSKENRHEPRPDGGTRYVVFPSGNRTQTREQERPAPNSFHCHQRDGPGIPVSPPPPGRPLPGSFCLPPRP
;
A
#
# COMPACT_ATOMS: atom_id res chain seq x y z
N GLY A 1 -24.94 57.57 -57.41
CA GLY A 1 -26.06 56.99 -56.64
C GLY A 1 -25.49 55.93 -55.72
N CYS A 2 -25.97 55.88 -54.48
CA CYS A 2 -25.55 54.94 -53.42
C CYS A 2 -24.03 54.72 -53.32
N THR A 3 -23.33 55.71 -52.78
CA THR A 3 -21.96 55.59 -52.28
C THR A 3 -21.96 55.71 -50.76
N ASP A 4 -20.95 55.11 -50.13
CA ASP A 4 -20.37 55.49 -48.83
C ASP A 4 -20.08 57.03 -48.76
N PRO A 5 -19.85 57.65 -47.57
CA PRO A 5 -19.04 57.07 -46.49
C PRO A 5 -19.41 57.37 -45.02
N SER A 6 -18.73 56.66 -44.11
CA SER A 6 -18.48 57.07 -42.71
C SER A 6 -17.52 58.29 -42.62
N PRO A 7 -17.41 59.03 -41.48
CA PRO A 7 -16.67 58.52 -40.31
C PRO A 7 -17.11 58.98 -38.89
N GLN A 8 -16.66 58.21 -37.89
CA GLN A 8 -16.28 58.59 -36.50
C GLN A 8 -17.24 59.39 -35.59
N GLU A 9 -17.69 58.72 -34.51
CA GLU A 9 -17.64 59.29 -33.15
C GLU A 9 -17.27 58.18 -32.12
N ALA A 10 -17.01 58.54 -30.86
CA ALA A 10 -16.17 57.77 -29.92
C ALA A 10 -16.96 56.93 -28.86
N PRO A 11 -16.30 56.11 -28.00
CA PRO A 11 -16.95 54.92 -27.41
C PRO A 11 -17.74 55.15 -26.11
N GLY A 12 -19.04 54.86 -26.14
CA GLY A 12 -19.87 54.75 -24.94
C GLY A 12 -19.63 53.45 -24.15
N ALA A 13 -18.79 53.52 -23.11
CA ALA A 13 -18.51 52.38 -22.25
C ALA A 13 -19.76 51.93 -21.45
N ARG A 14 -20.25 50.70 -21.70
CA ARG A 14 -21.25 50.05 -20.85
C ARG A 14 -20.53 49.37 -19.67
N PRO A 15 -20.99 49.52 -18.42
CA PRO A 15 -20.31 48.96 -17.26
C PRO A 15 -20.36 47.43 -17.29
N SER A 16 -19.20 46.80 -17.17
CA SER A 16 -19.08 45.37 -16.90
C SER A 16 -19.64 45.07 -15.51
N THR A 17 -20.83 44.47 -15.43
CA THR A 17 -21.35 43.96 -14.16
C THR A 17 -20.38 42.91 -13.62
N PRO A 18 -19.92 43.02 -12.36
CA PRO A 18 -19.02 42.02 -11.79
C PRO A 18 -19.74 40.67 -11.77
N MET A 19 -19.11 39.66 -12.38
CA MET A 19 -19.67 38.32 -12.49
C MET A 19 -19.70 37.68 -11.10
N ALA A 20 -20.83 37.85 -10.39
CA ALA A 20 -21.03 37.26 -9.08
C ALA A 20 -20.73 35.76 -9.13
N PRO A 21 -20.03 35.19 -8.11
CA PRO A 21 -19.66 33.79 -8.11
C PRO A 21 -20.94 32.95 -8.13
N ARG A 22 -21.22 32.30 -9.27
CA ARG A 22 -22.36 31.39 -9.40
C ARG A 22 -22.18 30.29 -8.36
N LEU A 23 -23.13 30.19 -7.42
CA LEU A 23 -23.22 29.04 -6.53
C LEU A 23 -23.25 27.77 -7.37
N PRO A 24 -22.45 26.73 -7.04
CA PRO A 24 -22.34 25.53 -7.85
C PRO A 24 -23.71 24.87 -7.95
N THR A 25 -24.15 24.58 -9.18
CA THR A 25 -25.43 23.90 -9.39
C THR A 25 -25.32 22.45 -8.90
N VAL A 26 -26.48 21.81 -8.67
CA VAL A 26 -26.52 20.38 -8.31
C VAL A 26 -25.84 19.52 -9.39
N ALA A 27 -25.86 19.94 -10.66
CA ALA A 27 -25.15 19.29 -11.75
C ALA A 27 -23.62 19.45 -11.65
N ASP A 28 -23.11 20.65 -11.33
CA ASP A 28 -21.68 20.89 -11.09
C ASP A 28 -21.17 20.06 -9.91
N LEU A 29 -21.95 20.02 -8.83
CA LEU A 29 -21.64 19.27 -7.62
C LEU A 29 -21.67 17.75 -7.87
N ALA A 30 -22.64 17.25 -8.65
CA ALA A 30 -22.69 15.86 -9.08
C ALA A 30 -21.62 15.47 -10.12
N HIS A 31 -21.10 16.44 -10.89
CA HIS A 31 -19.95 16.22 -11.78
C HIS A 31 -18.63 16.20 -10.98
N LEU A 32 -18.47 17.09 -10.00
CA LEU A 32 -17.34 17.08 -9.07
C LEU A 32 -17.31 15.78 -8.26
N CYS A 33 -18.44 15.36 -7.67
CA CYS A 33 -18.52 14.10 -6.93
C CYS A 33 -18.16 12.87 -7.78
N ARG A 34 -18.51 12.85 -9.08
CA ARG A 34 -18.07 11.81 -10.03
C ARG A 34 -16.56 11.85 -10.26
N LYS A 35 -15.99 13.04 -10.49
CA LYS A 35 -14.53 13.22 -10.65
C LYS A 35 -13.73 12.72 -9.44
N LEU A 36 -14.22 12.96 -8.22
CA LEU A 36 -13.55 12.54 -6.97
C LEU A 36 -13.67 11.04 -6.67
N HIS A 37 -14.71 10.36 -7.18
CA HIS A 37 -14.98 8.93 -6.93
C HIS A 37 -14.66 8.03 -8.14
N ARG A 38 -13.85 8.49 -9.10
CA ARG A 38 -13.37 7.62 -10.19
C ARG A 38 -12.63 6.43 -9.61
N LEU A 39 -13.04 5.22 -9.99
CA LEU A 39 -12.40 3.98 -9.60
C LEU A 39 -11.44 3.58 -10.72
N LYS A 40 -10.24 3.13 -10.36
CA LYS A 40 -9.28 2.62 -11.35
C LYS A 40 -9.78 1.28 -11.87
N THR A 41 -10.08 1.18 -13.16
CA THR A 41 -10.29 -0.11 -13.81
C THR A 41 -8.99 -0.89 -13.83
N LEU A 42 -9.09 -2.20 -13.62
CA LEU A 42 -7.97 -3.11 -13.76
C LEU A 42 -8.10 -3.78 -15.13
N ASP A 43 -7.10 -3.59 -15.99
CA ASP A 43 -7.02 -4.30 -17.27
C ASP A 43 -7.04 -5.81 -17.06
N ALA A 44 -7.56 -6.55 -18.05
CA ALA A 44 -7.76 -8.00 -17.97
C ALA A 44 -6.46 -8.73 -17.58
N ASP A 45 -5.33 -8.28 -18.12
CA ASP A 45 -3.99 -8.77 -17.81
C ASP A 45 -3.43 -8.17 -16.51
N LEU A 46 -4.11 -8.49 -15.41
CA LEU A 46 -3.63 -8.36 -14.02
C LEU A 46 -2.27 -9.02 -13.76
N MET A 47 -1.75 -9.80 -14.71
CA MET A 47 -0.48 -10.50 -14.64
C MET A 47 0.67 -9.83 -15.41
N GLU A 48 0.42 -8.87 -16.31
CA GLU A 48 1.52 -8.18 -17.02
C GLU A 48 2.15 -7.10 -16.15
N THR A 49 3.25 -7.44 -15.48
CA THR A 49 4.01 -6.60 -14.56
C THR A 49 5.26 -6.01 -15.23
N SER A 50 5.63 -4.77 -14.91
CA SER A 50 6.89 -4.18 -15.39
C SER A 50 8.13 -4.72 -14.67
N PHE A 51 7.92 -5.41 -13.54
CA PHE A 51 8.95 -6.10 -12.77
C PHE A 51 8.99 -7.61 -13.04
N GLN A 52 10.18 -8.20 -12.90
CA GLN A 52 10.38 -9.65 -13.03
C GLN A 52 9.97 -10.38 -11.75
N ARG A 53 9.23 -11.48 -11.90
CA ARG A 53 8.76 -12.31 -10.78
C ARG A 53 9.85 -13.28 -10.30
N CYS A 54 10.65 -12.86 -9.34
CA CYS A 54 11.76 -13.64 -8.80
C CYS A 54 11.55 -14.13 -7.36
N LEU A 55 10.78 -13.42 -6.54
CA LEU A 55 10.67 -13.64 -5.09
C LEU A 55 9.80 -14.85 -4.73
N SER A 56 10.30 -15.70 -3.83
CA SER A 56 9.56 -16.79 -3.20
C SER A 56 8.85 -16.36 -1.91
N THR A 57 8.05 -17.25 -1.33
CA THR A 57 7.47 -17.08 0.02
C THR A 57 8.50 -16.78 1.09
N ALA A 58 9.69 -17.38 1.02
CA ALA A 58 10.74 -17.19 2.01
C ALA A 58 11.39 -15.82 1.86
N ASP A 59 11.69 -15.41 0.62
CA ASP A 59 12.29 -14.11 0.32
C ASP A 59 11.35 -12.97 0.75
N LEU A 60 10.05 -13.09 0.46
CA LEU A 60 9.02 -12.15 0.90
C LEU A 60 8.89 -12.10 2.43
N ALA A 61 8.92 -13.25 3.11
CA ALA A 61 8.83 -13.29 4.57
C ALA A 61 10.06 -12.64 5.22
N LEU A 62 11.26 -12.92 4.71
CA LEU A 62 12.50 -12.31 5.16
C LEU A 62 12.56 -10.80 4.86
N LEU A 63 12.02 -10.36 3.71
CA LEU A 63 11.93 -8.95 3.35
C LEU A 63 11.03 -8.17 4.31
N GLY A 64 9.83 -8.66 4.61
CA GLY A 64 8.95 -8.02 5.59
C GLY A 64 9.48 -8.09 7.03
N LEU A 65 10.09 -9.21 7.41
CA LEU A 65 10.73 -9.37 8.72
C LEU A 65 11.91 -8.40 8.89
N GLY A 66 12.76 -8.25 7.87
CA GLY A 66 13.83 -7.24 7.85
C GLY A 66 13.34 -5.80 7.71
N GLY A 67 12.11 -5.58 7.24
CA GLY A 67 11.45 -4.26 7.23
C GLY A 67 10.93 -3.85 8.61
N MET A 68 10.40 -4.79 9.39
CA MET A 68 9.92 -4.55 10.77
C MET A 68 11.08 -4.48 11.77
N ILE A 69 12.05 -5.39 11.66
CA ILE A 69 13.16 -5.52 12.62
C ILE A 69 14.19 -4.40 12.42
N GLY A 70 14.04 -3.32 13.18
CA GLY A 70 14.97 -2.22 13.26
C GLY A 70 14.89 -1.49 14.61
N SER A 71 14.83 -0.15 14.57
CA SER A 71 14.76 0.71 15.77
C SER A 71 13.58 0.41 16.70
N GLY A 72 12.47 -0.11 16.17
CA GLY A 72 11.31 -0.51 16.98
C GLY A 72 11.59 -1.67 17.95
N LEU A 73 12.57 -2.52 17.64
CA LEU A 73 13.07 -3.57 18.55
C LEU A 73 14.27 -3.09 19.36
N TYR A 74 15.25 -2.45 18.71
CA TYR A 74 16.55 -2.21 19.35
C TYR A 74 16.58 -1.01 20.29
N VAL A 75 15.77 0.02 20.04
CA VAL A 75 15.71 1.26 20.86
C VAL A 75 14.38 1.32 21.60
N LEU A 76 13.27 1.27 20.87
CA LEU A 76 11.95 1.54 21.46
C LEU A 76 11.55 0.54 22.56
N THR A 77 11.97 -0.72 22.48
CA THR A 77 11.78 -1.71 23.57
C THR A 77 12.37 -1.22 24.90
N GLY A 78 13.51 -0.51 24.87
CA GLY A 78 14.12 0.11 26.04
C GLY A 78 13.32 1.30 26.57
N THR A 79 12.95 2.24 25.69
CA THR A 79 12.15 3.42 26.01
C THR A 79 10.81 3.03 26.65
N VAL A 80 10.04 2.14 26.01
CA VAL A 80 8.72 1.70 26.51
C VAL A 80 8.85 0.93 27.82
N ALA A 81 9.88 0.09 27.98
CA ALA A 81 10.13 -0.61 29.25
C ALA A 81 10.43 0.35 30.40
N LYS A 82 11.22 1.40 30.17
CA LYS A 82 11.60 2.37 31.20
C LYS A 82 10.50 3.36 31.56
N GLU A 83 9.81 3.90 30.55
CA GLU A 83 9.01 5.13 30.70
C GLU A 83 7.49 4.92 30.68
N LEU A 84 7.01 3.79 30.12
CA LEU A 84 5.58 3.58 29.87
C LEU A 84 5.00 2.30 30.48
N ALA A 85 5.71 1.18 30.46
CA ALA A 85 5.12 -0.13 30.75
C ALA A 85 5.81 -0.97 31.84
N GLY A 86 7.10 -0.73 32.14
CA GLY A 86 7.88 -1.65 32.98
C GLY A 86 8.00 -3.04 32.32
N PRO A 87 8.12 -4.13 33.11
CA PRO A 87 8.12 -5.51 32.59
C PRO A 87 6.91 -5.89 31.71
N ALA A 88 5.76 -5.25 31.93
CA ALA A 88 4.55 -5.41 31.11
C ALA A 88 4.66 -4.82 29.68
N VAL A 89 5.83 -4.29 29.29
CA VAL A 89 6.20 -4.08 27.88
C VAL A 89 6.02 -5.36 27.03
N THR A 90 6.19 -6.53 27.64
CA THR A 90 5.89 -7.84 27.03
C THR A 90 4.42 -7.97 26.60
N VAL A 91 3.48 -7.55 27.44
CA VAL A 91 2.04 -7.51 27.12
C VAL A 91 1.74 -6.40 26.12
N SER A 92 2.47 -5.27 26.19
CA SER A 92 2.35 -4.17 25.22
C SER A 92 2.70 -4.61 23.79
N PHE A 93 3.80 -5.35 23.61
CA PHE A 93 4.17 -5.94 22.32
C PHE A 93 3.19 -7.03 21.86
N ALA A 94 2.67 -7.86 22.77
CA ALA A 94 1.67 -8.88 22.41
C ALA A 94 0.35 -8.24 21.93
N ALA A 95 -0.13 -7.19 22.60
CA ALA A 95 -1.33 -6.45 22.22
C ALA A 95 -1.15 -5.69 20.89
N ALA A 96 -0.01 -5.03 20.70
CA ALA A 96 0.34 -4.37 19.45
C ALA A 96 0.45 -5.37 18.28
N GLY A 97 1.10 -6.53 18.49
CA GLY A 97 1.22 -7.58 17.49
C GLY A 97 -0.12 -8.18 17.07
N LEU A 98 -1.07 -8.32 18.00
CA LEU A 98 -2.44 -8.75 17.69
C LEU A 98 -3.20 -7.71 16.85
N ALA A 99 -3.10 -6.41 17.18
CA ALA A 99 -3.71 -5.35 16.39
C ALA A 99 -3.13 -5.32 14.96
N SER A 100 -1.80 -5.39 14.84
CA SER A 100 -1.11 -5.47 13.56
C SER A 100 -1.45 -6.73 12.77
N LEU A 101 -1.70 -7.88 13.42
CA LEU A 101 -2.10 -9.12 12.74
C LEU A 101 -3.47 -9.00 12.08
N LEU A 102 -4.43 -8.37 12.74
CA LEU A 102 -5.76 -8.13 12.18
C LEU A 102 -5.69 -7.18 10.96
N ALA A 103 -4.82 -6.17 11.01
CA ALA A 103 -4.54 -5.30 9.85
C ALA A 103 -3.81 -6.04 8.72
N ALA A 104 -2.77 -6.79 9.05
CA ALA A 104 -1.93 -7.53 8.10
C ALA A 104 -2.70 -8.61 7.35
N LEU A 105 -3.68 -9.26 7.99
CA LEU A 105 -4.62 -10.16 7.31
C LEU A 105 -5.44 -9.41 6.24
N CYS A 106 -5.89 -8.18 6.53
CA CYS A 106 -6.62 -7.36 5.55
C CYS A 106 -5.73 -6.96 4.35
N TYR A 107 -4.45 -6.63 4.60
CA TYR A 107 -3.45 -6.41 3.55
C TYR A 107 -3.17 -7.68 2.72
N ALA A 108 -3.07 -8.84 3.37
CA ALA A 108 -2.82 -10.12 2.72
C ALA A 108 -3.93 -10.50 1.72
N GLU A 109 -5.20 -10.28 2.05
CA GLU A 109 -6.30 -10.48 1.10
C GLU A 109 -6.21 -9.51 -0.09
N PHE A 110 -5.91 -8.22 0.15
CA PHE A 110 -5.77 -7.26 -0.94
C PHE A 110 -4.57 -7.56 -1.86
N GLY A 111 -3.39 -7.83 -1.32
CA GLY A 111 -2.19 -8.17 -2.11
C GLY A 111 -2.30 -9.50 -2.87
N ALA A 112 -3.15 -10.43 -2.40
CA ALA A 112 -3.50 -11.64 -3.14
C ALA A 112 -4.52 -11.40 -4.26
N ARG A 113 -5.38 -10.38 -4.14
CA ARG A 113 -6.44 -10.02 -5.11
C ARG A 113 -5.98 -9.05 -6.19
N VAL A 114 -5.16 -8.06 -5.82
CA VAL A 114 -4.66 -6.99 -6.69
C VAL A 114 -3.13 -6.99 -6.60
N PRO A 115 -2.44 -7.89 -7.34
CA PRO A 115 -0.98 -7.99 -7.33
C PRO A 115 -0.36 -6.89 -8.20
N ARG A 116 -0.48 -5.64 -7.75
CA ARG A 116 0.04 -4.43 -8.41
C ARG A 116 0.84 -3.58 -7.43
N THR A 117 1.94 -3.01 -7.90
CA THR A 117 2.81 -2.16 -7.07
C THR A 117 2.10 -0.86 -6.74
N GLY A 118 1.95 -0.58 -5.44
CA GLY A 118 1.26 0.60 -4.95
C GLY A 118 0.70 0.48 -3.52
N SER A 119 0.70 -0.72 -2.91
CA SER A 119 0.24 -0.93 -1.52
C SER A 119 -1.18 -0.33 -1.30
N ALA A 120 -1.44 0.26 -0.12
CA ALA A 120 -2.72 0.85 0.25
C ALA A 120 -3.32 1.82 -0.78
N TYR A 121 -2.49 2.63 -1.46
CA TYR A 121 -2.92 3.54 -2.52
C TYR A 121 -3.70 2.81 -3.63
N MET A 122 -3.14 1.71 -4.15
CA MET A 122 -3.77 0.94 -5.23
C MET A 122 -5.04 0.25 -4.75
N PHE A 123 -5.02 -0.28 -3.52
CA PHE A 123 -6.18 -0.93 -2.90
C PHE A 123 -7.36 0.03 -2.75
N THR A 124 -7.12 1.26 -2.30
CA THR A 124 -8.15 2.31 -2.17
C THR A 124 -8.60 2.87 -3.53
N TYR A 125 -7.75 2.91 -4.57
CA TYR A 125 -8.13 3.38 -5.91
C TYR A 125 -9.10 2.42 -6.62
N VAL A 126 -8.92 1.11 -6.43
CA VAL A 126 -9.81 0.08 -6.99
C VAL A 126 -11.12 -0.06 -6.20
N SER A 127 -11.13 0.27 -4.89
CA SER A 127 -12.26 -0.02 -3.99
C SER A 127 -13.07 1.20 -3.52
N VAL A 128 -12.49 2.41 -3.43
CA VAL A 128 -13.15 3.61 -2.90
C VAL A 128 -13.19 4.75 -3.92
N GLY A 129 -12.05 5.10 -4.53
CA GLY A 129 -11.96 6.09 -5.62
C GLY A 129 -10.77 7.05 -5.52
N GLU A 130 -10.56 7.84 -6.58
CA GLU A 130 -9.38 8.67 -6.86
C GLU A 130 -8.97 9.60 -5.71
N LEU A 131 -9.90 10.36 -5.12
CA LEU A 131 -9.57 11.29 -4.02
C LEU A 131 -9.03 10.54 -2.80
N TRP A 132 -9.69 9.46 -2.41
CA TRP A 132 -9.30 8.65 -1.25
C TRP A 132 -8.01 7.89 -1.52
N ALA A 133 -7.82 7.40 -2.74
CA ALA A 133 -6.56 6.83 -3.18
C ALA A 133 -5.43 7.85 -3.03
N PHE A 134 -5.58 9.06 -3.57
CA PHE A 134 -4.56 10.10 -3.43
C PHE A 134 -4.25 10.41 -1.96
N LEU A 135 -5.26 10.59 -1.11
CA LEU A 135 -5.05 10.90 0.31
C LEU A 135 -4.30 9.78 1.04
N ILE A 136 -4.62 8.51 0.74
CA ILE A 136 -3.91 7.36 1.31
C ILE A 136 -2.51 7.21 0.73
N GLY A 137 -2.30 7.49 -0.56
CA GLY A 137 -0.97 7.55 -1.16
C GLY A 137 -0.10 8.64 -0.54
N TRP A 138 -0.64 9.86 -0.40
CA TRP A 138 0.02 11.00 0.24
C TRP A 138 0.34 10.76 1.73
N ASN A 139 -0.49 9.96 2.41
CA ASN A 139 -0.24 9.47 3.76
C ASN A 139 0.88 8.41 3.78
N VAL A 140 0.91 7.45 2.85
CA VAL A 140 1.98 6.46 2.74
C VAL A 140 3.32 7.10 2.30
N LEU A 141 3.29 8.20 1.52
CA LEU A 141 4.49 9.00 1.25
C LEU A 141 5.06 9.58 2.56
N LEU A 142 4.23 10.02 3.50
CA LEU A 142 4.66 10.49 4.83
C LEU A 142 5.19 9.35 5.70
N GLU A 143 4.52 8.20 5.68
CA GLU A 143 4.90 6.99 6.41
C GLU A 143 6.35 6.59 6.12
N TYR A 144 6.69 6.32 4.86
CA TYR A 144 8.07 5.96 4.51
C TYR A 144 9.08 7.11 4.71
N LEU A 145 8.66 8.37 4.57
CA LEU A 145 9.50 9.55 4.80
C LEU A 145 9.87 9.74 6.28
N THR A 146 8.89 9.63 7.18
CA THR A 146 9.07 9.77 8.62
C THR A 146 9.73 8.53 9.22
N GLY A 147 9.44 7.33 8.72
CA GLY A 147 10.12 6.09 9.08
C GLY A 147 11.61 6.10 8.71
N GLY A 148 11.97 6.56 7.51
CA GLY A 148 13.38 6.72 7.12
C GLY A 148 14.14 7.68 8.04
N ALA A 149 13.54 8.83 8.37
CA ALA A 149 14.12 9.79 9.32
C ALA A 149 14.22 9.24 10.76
N ALA A 150 13.19 8.53 11.24
CA ALA A 150 13.18 7.91 12.57
C ALA A 150 14.27 6.85 12.71
N VAL A 151 14.44 5.99 11.70
CA VAL A 151 15.47 4.95 11.69
C VAL A 151 16.87 5.56 11.68
N ALA A 152 17.10 6.64 10.92
CA ALA A 152 18.39 7.34 10.94
C ALA A 152 18.67 8.05 12.27
N ARG A 153 17.65 8.62 12.93
CA ARG A 153 17.79 9.19 14.29
C ARG A 153 18.10 8.13 15.34
N ALA A 154 17.46 6.96 15.26
CA ALA A 154 17.78 5.82 16.13
C ALA A 154 19.20 5.29 15.89
N TRP A 155 19.64 5.18 14.63
CA TRP A 155 21.00 4.78 14.27
C TRP A 155 22.04 5.75 14.84
N SER A 156 21.78 7.05 14.73
CA SER A 156 22.65 8.11 15.26
C SER A 156 22.75 8.05 16.79
N GLY A 157 21.61 7.98 17.50
CA GLY A 157 21.57 7.88 18.97
C GLY A 157 22.27 6.62 19.49
N THR A 158 22.02 5.46 18.89
CA THR A 158 22.70 4.21 19.28
C THR A 158 24.21 4.29 19.01
N LEU A 159 24.68 4.90 17.91
CA LEU A 159 26.12 5.10 17.68
C LEU A 159 26.74 6.11 18.66
N ASP A 160 26.05 7.19 18.99
CA ASP A 160 26.51 8.18 19.97
C ASP A 160 26.61 7.59 21.38
N ALA A 161 25.64 6.77 21.79
CA ALA A 161 25.68 6.02 23.05
C ALA A 161 26.90 5.06 23.12
N ILE A 162 27.18 4.31 22.06
CA ILE A 162 28.39 3.46 21.96
C ILE A 162 29.68 4.29 22.08
N LEU A 163 29.68 5.53 21.61
CA LEU A 163 30.81 6.47 21.69
C LEU A 163 30.86 7.26 23.01
N GLY A 164 29.95 7.03 23.96
CA GLY A 164 29.89 7.75 25.24
C GLY A 164 29.36 9.19 25.10
N HIS A 165 28.33 9.37 24.27
CA HIS A 165 27.64 10.63 23.97
C HIS A 165 28.51 11.77 23.42
N ARG A 166 29.64 11.44 22.79
CA ARG A 166 30.63 12.40 22.31
C ARG A 166 30.15 13.23 21.11
N VAL A 167 29.35 12.67 20.22
CA VAL A 167 28.82 13.36 19.03
C VAL A 167 27.76 14.37 19.46
N ARG A 168 26.87 13.97 20.37
CA ARG A 168 25.89 14.88 20.99
C ARG A 168 26.56 15.99 21.77
N ASN A 169 27.49 15.67 22.65
CA ASN A 169 28.22 16.67 23.45
C ASN A 169 29.00 17.67 22.57
N PHE A 170 29.64 17.21 21.49
CA PHE A 170 30.29 18.10 20.51
C PHE A 170 29.28 19.01 19.81
N THR A 171 28.14 18.46 19.39
CA THR A 171 27.11 19.21 18.66
C THR A 171 26.41 20.25 19.54
N GLU A 172 26.02 19.87 20.76
CA GLU A 172 25.43 20.78 21.77
C GLU A 172 26.44 21.90 22.14
N ALA A 173 27.75 21.62 22.16
CA ALA A 173 28.80 22.61 22.44
C ALA A 173 29.14 23.56 21.26
N GLN A 174 28.82 23.20 20.01
CA GLN A 174 29.12 24.02 18.83
C GLN A 174 27.90 24.79 18.28
N VAL A 175 26.70 24.18 18.35
CA VAL A 175 25.47 24.71 17.74
C VAL A 175 24.46 25.19 18.79
N GLY A 176 24.64 24.81 20.05
CA GLY A 176 23.78 25.21 21.17
C GLY A 176 22.45 24.47 21.22
N HIS A 177 21.62 24.83 22.22
CA HIS A 177 20.32 24.22 22.47
C HIS A 177 19.19 24.98 21.78
N TRP A 178 18.30 24.27 21.10
CA TRP A 178 17.06 24.83 20.56
C TRP A 178 15.90 24.63 21.54
N GLN A 179 15.39 25.72 22.10
CA GLN A 179 14.24 25.70 23.04
C GLN A 179 12.88 25.82 22.34
N VAL A 180 12.75 25.28 21.12
CA VAL A 180 11.51 25.35 20.33
C VAL A 180 10.78 24.01 20.41
N PRO A 181 9.57 23.91 20.99
CA PRO A 181 8.86 22.64 21.25
C PRO A 181 8.34 21.91 19.98
N PHE A 182 8.80 22.32 18.79
CA PHE A 182 8.55 21.64 17.53
C PHE A 182 9.78 20.88 17.00
N LEU A 183 10.98 21.38 17.30
CA LEU A 183 12.27 20.92 16.78
C LEU A 183 13.00 20.05 17.81
N ALA A 184 13.99 19.28 17.34
CA ALA A 184 14.91 18.57 18.21
C ALA A 184 15.71 19.54 19.09
N ARG A 185 16.02 19.13 20.33
CA ARG A 185 16.84 19.88 21.30
C ARG A 185 18.20 20.33 20.73
N SER A 186 18.78 19.54 19.84
CA SER A 186 19.97 19.83 19.04
C SER A 186 19.86 19.16 17.67
N PRO A 187 20.38 19.76 16.58
CA PRO A 187 20.24 19.21 15.23
C PRO A 187 21.18 18.02 14.99
N ASP A 188 20.63 16.92 14.45
CA ASP A 188 21.37 15.67 14.26
C ASP A 188 22.04 15.56 12.87
N PHE A 189 23.25 16.11 12.76
CA PHE A 189 24.06 16.05 11.54
C PHE A 189 24.51 14.63 11.17
N LEU A 190 24.62 13.72 12.15
CA LEU A 190 25.07 12.34 11.93
C LEU A 190 23.94 11.53 11.26
N ALA A 191 22.72 11.60 11.77
CA ALA A 191 21.54 11.01 11.14
C ALA A 191 21.33 11.54 9.71
N ALA A 192 21.45 12.85 9.51
CA ALA A 192 21.33 13.47 8.20
C ALA A 192 22.42 12.99 7.22
N GLY A 193 23.68 12.96 7.66
CA GLY A 193 24.82 12.51 6.85
C GLY A 193 24.70 11.04 6.43
N VAL A 194 24.35 10.15 7.36
CA VAL A 194 24.13 8.72 7.10
C VAL A 194 23.03 8.51 6.07
N LEU A 195 21.93 9.25 6.19
CA LEU A 195 20.80 9.12 5.25
C LEU A 195 21.14 9.65 3.86
N LEU A 196 21.91 10.73 3.75
CA LEU A 196 22.43 11.21 2.46
C LEU A 196 23.38 10.20 1.81
N VAL A 197 24.28 9.57 2.58
CA VAL A 197 25.18 8.51 2.10
C VAL A 197 24.40 7.28 1.63
N ALA A 198 23.39 6.84 2.40
CA ALA A 198 22.51 5.75 2.01
C ALA A 198 21.73 6.09 0.72
N SER A 199 21.21 7.31 0.61
CA SER A 199 20.50 7.80 -0.58
C SER A 199 21.40 7.80 -1.82
N ALA A 200 22.66 8.22 -1.69
CA ALA A 200 23.64 8.17 -2.78
C ALA A 200 23.96 6.72 -3.19
N GLY A 201 24.18 5.81 -2.23
CA GLY A 201 24.40 4.38 -2.51
C GLY A 201 23.23 3.71 -3.24
N VAL A 202 22.00 4.00 -2.80
CA VAL A 202 20.75 3.56 -3.45
C VAL A 202 20.62 4.10 -4.88
N ALA A 203 20.97 5.37 -5.11
CA ALA A 203 20.97 5.97 -6.45
C ALA A 203 22.02 5.36 -7.40
N CYS A 204 23.18 4.93 -6.88
CA CYS A 204 24.23 4.30 -7.67
C CYS A 204 23.86 2.90 -8.22
N GLY A 205 22.97 2.15 -7.55
CA GLY A 205 22.38 0.95 -8.17
C GLY A 205 21.77 -0.07 -7.21
N ALA A 206 20.53 -0.49 -7.50
CA ALA A 206 19.77 -1.43 -6.67
C ALA A 206 20.45 -2.78 -6.41
N ARG A 207 21.22 -3.32 -7.38
CA ARG A 207 21.83 -4.67 -7.26
C ARG A 207 22.88 -4.77 -6.14
N ALA A 208 23.70 -3.73 -5.97
CA ALA A 208 24.68 -3.70 -4.87
C ALA A 208 23.99 -3.54 -3.52
N SER A 209 22.99 -2.65 -3.44
CA SER A 209 22.25 -2.40 -2.21
C SER A 209 21.39 -3.59 -1.76
N SER A 210 20.83 -4.39 -2.68
CA SER A 210 20.09 -5.61 -2.35
C SER A 210 20.98 -6.65 -1.68
N TRP A 211 22.21 -6.85 -2.17
CA TRP A 211 23.17 -7.77 -1.54
C TRP A 211 23.53 -7.31 -0.12
N LEU A 212 23.86 -6.02 0.05
CA LEU A 212 24.10 -5.43 1.38
C LEU A 212 22.90 -5.62 2.32
N ASN A 213 21.68 -5.38 1.84
CA ASN A 213 20.45 -5.53 2.61
C ASN A 213 20.24 -6.98 3.10
N HIS A 214 20.57 -7.98 2.28
CA HIS A 214 20.50 -9.39 2.68
C HIS A 214 21.56 -9.73 3.74
N THR A 215 22.79 -9.25 3.56
CA THR A 215 23.89 -9.46 4.53
C THR A 215 23.59 -8.82 5.89
N PHE A 216 23.13 -7.58 5.93
CA PHE A 216 22.78 -6.90 7.19
C PHE A 216 21.58 -7.54 7.89
N SER A 217 20.58 -8.00 7.12
CA SER A 217 19.44 -8.75 7.68
C SER A 217 19.87 -10.08 8.29
N ALA A 218 20.78 -10.82 7.65
CA ALA A 218 21.30 -12.08 8.18
C ALA A 218 22.10 -11.88 9.49
N ILE A 219 22.94 -10.84 9.55
CA ILE A 219 23.68 -10.46 10.78
C ILE A 219 22.70 -10.09 11.91
N SER A 220 21.71 -9.23 11.63
CA SER A 220 20.67 -8.85 12.58
C SER A 220 19.94 -10.07 13.16
N MET A 221 19.53 -11.01 12.31
CA MET A 221 18.83 -12.22 12.73
C MET A 221 19.66 -13.10 13.68
N GLY A 222 20.96 -13.26 13.39
CA GLY A 222 21.89 -14.00 14.24
C GLY A 222 22.12 -13.32 15.59
N VAL A 223 22.23 -11.98 15.61
CA VAL A 223 22.35 -11.20 16.84
C VAL A 223 21.08 -11.28 17.70
N ILE A 224 19.90 -11.26 17.09
CA ILE A 224 18.63 -11.40 17.82
C ILE A 224 18.51 -12.77 18.48
N LEU A 225 18.92 -13.84 17.79
CA LEU A 225 18.98 -15.18 18.40
C LEU A 225 19.93 -15.20 19.60
N LEU A 226 21.08 -14.53 19.51
CA LEU A 226 22.01 -14.37 20.63
C LEU A 226 21.40 -13.57 21.80
N VAL A 227 20.69 -12.46 21.52
CA VAL A 227 19.98 -11.67 22.55
C VAL A 227 18.97 -12.53 23.31
N VAL A 228 18.16 -13.32 22.59
CA VAL A 228 17.17 -14.21 23.20
C VAL A 228 17.84 -15.30 24.03
N VAL A 229 18.79 -16.05 23.46
CA VAL A 229 19.43 -17.19 24.16
C VAL A 229 20.24 -16.72 25.36
N LEU A 230 21.11 -15.72 25.21
CA LEU A 230 21.97 -15.25 26.31
C LEU A 230 21.17 -14.41 27.32
N GLY A 231 20.18 -13.63 26.89
CA GLY A 231 19.32 -12.86 27.77
C GLY A 231 18.47 -13.75 28.69
N PHE A 232 17.91 -14.85 28.18
CA PHE A 232 17.23 -15.83 29.04
C PHE A 232 18.21 -16.63 29.92
N ALA A 233 19.45 -16.88 29.48
CA ALA A 233 20.47 -17.51 30.32
C ALA A 233 20.96 -16.60 31.47
N LEU A 234 20.86 -15.27 31.32
CA LEU A 234 21.24 -14.26 32.32
C LEU A 234 20.04 -13.68 33.10
N ALA A 235 18.83 -14.17 32.83
CA ALA A 235 17.57 -13.70 33.41
C ALA A 235 17.50 -13.94 34.93
N GLN A 236 16.94 -12.96 35.65
CA GLN A 236 16.69 -13.03 37.08
C GLN A 236 15.21 -12.72 37.35
N PRO A 237 14.35 -13.72 37.63
CA PRO A 237 12.92 -13.52 37.89
C PRO A 237 12.60 -12.54 39.04
N ALA A 238 13.57 -12.29 39.93
CA ALA A 238 13.49 -11.25 40.95
C ALA A 238 13.24 -9.84 40.37
N ASN A 239 13.70 -9.56 39.14
CA ASN A 239 13.55 -8.25 38.48
C ASN A 239 12.10 -7.91 38.08
N TRP A 240 11.19 -8.90 38.10
CA TRP A 240 9.74 -8.70 37.95
C TRP A 240 9.00 -8.72 39.31
N GLY A 241 9.72 -8.92 40.41
CA GLY A 241 9.16 -9.04 41.76
C GLY A 241 8.77 -7.69 42.37
N PRO A 242 7.99 -7.69 43.47
CA PRO A 242 7.49 -6.46 44.09
C PRO A 242 8.58 -5.47 44.56
N ARG A 243 9.81 -5.95 44.81
CA ARG A 243 10.95 -5.12 45.22
C ARG A 243 11.36 -4.09 44.15
N GLU A 244 11.21 -4.44 42.88
CA GLU A 244 11.55 -3.59 41.73
C GLU A 244 10.33 -2.82 41.19
N GLY A 245 9.24 -2.72 41.96
CA GLY A 245 7.96 -2.14 41.50
C GLY A 245 7.01 -3.13 40.81
N GLY A 246 7.38 -4.40 40.71
CA GLY A 246 6.53 -5.47 40.15
C GLY A 246 6.40 -5.43 38.63
N PHE A 247 5.47 -6.24 38.11
CA PHE A 247 5.34 -6.49 36.66
C PHE A 247 4.78 -5.30 35.86
N ALA A 248 3.86 -4.51 36.43
CA ALA A 248 3.14 -3.44 35.73
C ALA A 248 3.11 -2.13 36.55
N PRO A 249 4.27 -1.47 36.78
CA PRO A 249 4.37 -0.31 37.67
C PRO A 249 3.48 0.88 37.22
N PHE A 250 3.27 1.04 35.91
CA PHE A 250 2.40 2.07 35.32
C PHE A 250 0.93 1.62 35.12
N GLY A 251 0.58 0.43 35.61
CA GLY A 251 -0.75 -0.16 35.50
C GLY A 251 -1.24 -0.40 34.06
N ALA A 252 -2.52 -0.70 33.91
CA ALA A 252 -3.13 -1.00 32.60
C ALA A 252 -3.10 0.20 31.62
N SER A 253 -3.07 1.44 32.14
CA SER A 253 -2.95 2.65 31.30
C SER A 253 -1.57 2.71 30.63
N GLY A 254 -0.50 2.44 31.38
CA GLY A 254 0.86 2.37 30.86
C GLY A 254 1.06 1.24 29.84
N VAL A 255 0.47 0.07 30.07
CA VAL A 255 0.49 -1.05 29.10
C VAL A 255 -0.22 -0.69 27.79
N LEU A 256 -1.35 0.04 27.86
CA LEU A 256 -2.07 0.46 26.65
C LEU A 256 -1.34 1.60 25.90
N ALA A 257 -0.75 2.55 26.61
CA ALA A 257 0.10 3.59 26.01
C ALA A 257 1.34 2.96 25.36
N GLY A 258 2.02 2.06 26.07
CA GLY A 258 3.12 1.27 25.56
C GLY A 258 2.74 0.46 24.32
N ALA A 259 1.54 -0.14 24.27
CA ALA A 259 1.06 -0.85 23.08
C ALA A 259 0.89 0.07 21.86
N ALA A 260 0.38 1.30 22.07
CA ALA A 260 0.26 2.30 20.99
C ALA A 260 1.63 2.74 20.44
N THR A 261 2.67 2.81 21.28
CA THR A 261 4.03 3.10 20.82
C THR A 261 4.69 1.87 20.19
N CYS A 262 4.59 0.68 20.83
CA CYS A 262 5.11 -0.60 20.34
C CYS A 262 4.56 -0.98 18.95
N PHE A 263 3.39 -0.47 18.56
CA PHE A 263 2.86 -0.60 17.20
C PHE A 263 3.87 -0.19 16.11
N TYR A 264 4.73 0.81 16.38
CA TYR A 264 5.83 1.21 15.48
C TYR A 264 6.71 0.03 15.03
N ALA A 265 7.02 -0.90 15.94
CA ALA A 265 7.90 -2.02 15.63
C ALA A 265 7.28 -3.01 14.62
N PHE A 266 5.97 -2.96 14.42
CA PHE A 266 5.24 -3.82 13.49
C PHE A 266 4.98 -3.16 12.12
N VAL A 267 5.37 -1.90 11.93
CA VAL A 267 5.30 -1.22 10.62
C VAL A 267 6.33 -1.84 9.68
N GLY A 268 6.01 -2.01 8.39
CA GLY A 268 6.89 -2.61 7.39
C GLY A 268 6.48 -4.00 6.88
N PHE A 269 5.45 -4.65 7.43
CA PHE A 269 4.89 -5.86 6.80
C PHE A 269 4.22 -5.56 5.45
N ASP A 270 3.80 -4.30 5.23
CA ASP A 270 3.16 -3.82 3.99
C ASP A 270 4.14 -3.79 2.80
N VAL A 271 5.45 -3.80 3.05
CA VAL A 271 6.49 -4.02 2.02
C VAL A 271 6.25 -5.33 1.26
N ILE A 272 5.73 -6.37 1.93
CA ILE A 272 5.34 -7.64 1.28
C ILE A 272 4.24 -7.43 0.25
N ALA A 273 3.28 -6.54 0.54
CA ALA A 273 2.19 -6.21 -0.38
C ALA A 273 2.67 -5.25 -1.50
N ALA A 274 3.59 -4.33 -1.21
CA ALA A 274 4.21 -3.46 -2.20
C ALA A 274 5.06 -4.25 -3.24
N SER A 275 5.74 -5.31 -2.79
CA SER A 275 6.54 -6.23 -3.63
C SER A 275 5.72 -7.36 -4.28
N SER A 276 4.38 -7.28 -4.29
CA SER A 276 3.51 -8.31 -4.86
C SER A 276 3.70 -8.54 -6.37
N GLU A 277 4.14 -7.53 -7.15
CA GLU A 277 4.52 -7.72 -8.56
C GLU A 277 5.82 -8.52 -8.76
N GLU A 278 6.73 -8.52 -7.76
CA GLU A 278 8.00 -9.26 -7.82
C GLU A 278 7.85 -10.73 -7.35
N ALA A 279 6.67 -11.12 -6.86
CA ALA A 279 6.36 -12.46 -6.35
C ALA A 279 6.03 -13.48 -7.46
N ARG A 280 6.51 -14.72 -7.33
CA ARG A 280 6.22 -15.80 -8.31
C ARG A 280 4.72 -16.16 -8.38
N ASP A 281 4.09 -16.37 -7.23
CA ASP A 281 2.65 -16.56 -7.05
C ASP A 281 2.16 -15.62 -5.95
N PRO A 282 1.71 -14.39 -6.25
CA PRO A 282 1.25 -13.47 -5.22
C PRO A 282 -0.03 -13.96 -4.50
N ARG A 283 -0.91 -14.70 -5.19
CA ARG A 283 -2.20 -15.16 -4.63
C ARG A 283 -2.03 -16.05 -3.40
N ARG A 284 -0.97 -16.86 -3.37
CA ARG A 284 -0.62 -17.73 -2.23
C ARG A 284 0.61 -17.26 -1.45
N SER A 285 1.56 -16.56 -2.09
CA SER A 285 2.82 -16.21 -1.44
C SER A 285 2.70 -15.01 -0.51
N VAL A 286 1.99 -13.94 -0.92
CA VAL A 286 1.82 -12.74 -0.08
C VAL A 286 1.15 -13.08 1.25
N PRO A 287 -0.01 -13.78 1.30
CA PRO A 287 -0.65 -14.12 2.58
C PRO A 287 0.20 -14.98 3.51
N ARG A 288 0.91 -15.98 2.95
CA ARG A 288 1.79 -16.86 3.72
C ARG A 288 2.99 -16.10 4.27
N ALA A 289 3.61 -15.26 3.45
CA ALA A 289 4.74 -14.43 3.86
C ALA A 289 4.34 -13.42 4.95
N THR A 290 3.22 -12.71 4.77
CA THR A 290 2.71 -11.73 5.74
C THR A 290 2.38 -12.37 7.09
N ALA A 291 1.69 -13.51 7.10
CA ALA A 291 1.35 -14.21 8.35
C ALA A 291 2.59 -14.75 9.08
N VAL A 292 3.55 -15.34 8.35
CA VAL A 292 4.78 -15.90 8.94
C VAL A 292 5.71 -14.80 9.43
N ALA A 293 5.96 -13.76 8.64
CA ALA A 293 6.85 -12.66 9.00
C ALA A 293 6.35 -11.94 10.25
N LEU A 294 5.05 -11.61 10.32
CA LEU A 294 4.50 -10.89 11.46
C LEU A 294 4.39 -11.75 12.71
N GLY A 295 4.03 -13.03 12.58
CA GLY A 295 4.01 -13.98 13.70
C GLY A 295 5.40 -14.17 14.31
N LEU A 296 6.44 -14.26 13.47
CA LEU A 296 7.83 -14.33 13.90
C LEU A 296 8.30 -13.02 14.55
N ALA A 297 7.99 -11.85 13.96
CA ALA A 297 8.29 -10.55 14.56
C ALA A 297 7.65 -10.39 15.95
N ALA A 298 6.37 -10.74 16.10
CA ALA A 298 5.65 -10.67 17.38
C ALA A 298 6.28 -11.58 18.44
N ALA A 299 6.62 -12.83 18.09
CA ALA A 299 7.34 -13.74 18.97
C ALA A 299 8.71 -13.17 19.38
N THR A 300 9.50 -12.69 18.41
CA THR A 300 10.81 -12.07 18.65
C THR A 300 10.70 -10.87 19.61
N TYR A 301 9.74 -9.98 19.42
CA TYR A 301 9.62 -8.77 20.25
C TYR A 301 9.22 -9.10 21.69
N VAL A 302 8.27 -10.01 21.88
CA VAL A 302 7.87 -10.46 23.22
C VAL A 302 9.04 -11.18 23.92
N LEU A 303 9.79 -12.03 23.22
CA LEU A 303 10.95 -12.75 23.75
C LEU A 303 12.10 -11.80 24.13
N VAL A 304 12.45 -10.84 23.27
CA VAL A 304 13.52 -9.87 23.52
C VAL A 304 13.14 -8.90 24.64
N ALA A 305 11.89 -8.42 24.69
CA ALA A 305 11.41 -7.55 25.75
C ALA A 305 11.34 -8.26 27.12
N ALA A 306 10.99 -9.55 27.13
CA ALA A 306 11.05 -10.38 28.33
C ALA A 306 12.51 -10.59 28.78
N ALA A 307 13.39 -10.99 27.87
CA ALA A 307 14.81 -11.20 28.16
C ALA A 307 15.48 -9.92 28.72
N LEU A 308 15.23 -8.75 28.13
CA LEU A 308 15.75 -7.47 28.61
C LEU A 308 15.30 -7.15 30.05
N THR A 309 13.99 -7.17 30.29
CA THR A 309 13.41 -6.78 31.60
C THR A 309 13.60 -7.83 32.70
N LEU A 310 13.92 -9.08 32.34
CA LEU A 310 14.40 -10.10 33.27
C LEU A 310 15.91 -9.97 33.55
N MET A 311 16.71 -9.47 32.61
CA MET A 311 18.16 -9.38 32.76
C MET A 311 18.61 -8.15 33.56
N VAL A 312 17.91 -7.01 33.46
CA VAL A 312 18.19 -5.77 34.19
C VAL A 312 16.88 -5.09 34.65
N PRO A 313 16.80 -4.55 35.89
CA PRO A 313 15.64 -3.78 36.36
C PRO A 313 15.27 -2.62 35.41
N TRP A 314 13.98 -2.51 35.08
CA TRP A 314 13.45 -1.60 34.06
C TRP A 314 13.83 -0.13 34.25
N HIS A 315 13.92 0.34 35.50
CA HIS A 315 14.25 1.73 35.83
C HIS A 315 15.73 2.09 35.57
N LEU A 316 16.62 1.10 35.49
CA LEU A 316 18.06 1.31 35.25
C LEU A 316 18.42 1.40 33.77
N LEU A 317 17.56 0.93 32.86
CA LEU A 317 17.82 0.85 31.42
C LEU A 317 18.17 2.22 30.81
N ASP A 318 19.06 2.25 29.82
CA ASP A 318 19.27 3.42 28.96
C ASP A 318 18.28 3.43 27.77
N PRO A 319 17.44 4.46 27.55
CA PRO A 319 16.51 4.51 26.42
C PRO A 319 17.15 4.49 25.02
N GLU A 320 18.39 4.96 24.84
CA GLU A 320 19.04 5.06 23.52
C GLU A 320 19.79 3.77 23.11
N SER A 321 20.16 2.90 24.07
CA SER A 321 20.99 1.70 23.83
C SER A 321 20.64 0.44 24.66
N ALA A 322 19.49 0.41 25.34
CA ALA A 322 19.08 -0.58 26.37
C ALA A 322 19.57 -2.02 26.19
N LEU A 323 19.40 -2.63 25.00
CA LEU A 323 19.79 -4.03 24.77
C LEU A 323 21.30 -4.25 24.87
N ALA A 324 22.12 -3.31 24.41
CA ALA A 324 23.58 -3.40 24.48
C ALA A 324 24.07 -3.09 25.90
N ASP A 325 23.60 -1.99 26.48
CA ASP A 325 23.87 -1.55 27.86
C ASP A 325 23.58 -2.67 28.88
N ALA A 326 22.45 -3.37 28.74
CA ALA A 326 22.09 -4.46 29.63
C ALA A 326 23.12 -5.61 29.64
N PHE A 327 23.77 -5.94 28.52
CA PHE A 327 24.86 -6.93 28.52
C PHE A 327 26.16 -6.37 29.11
N TYR A 328 26.49 -5.11 28.88
CA TYR A 328 27.65 -4.46 29.52
C TYR A 328 27.52 -4.46 31.05
N ARG A 329 26.35 -4.10 31.60
CA ARG A 329 26.08 -4.10 33.05
C ARG A 329 26.13 -5.48 33.71
N ARG A 330 25.90 -6.55 32.95
CA ARG A 330 26.04 -7.94 33.41
C ARG A 330 27.47 -8.49 33.25
N GLY A 331 28.41 -7.69 32.75
CA GLY A 331 29.81 -8.06 32.52
C GLY A 331 30.12 -8.67 31.15
N TYR A 332 29.11 -8.86 30.29
CA TYR A 332 29.24 -9.53 28.99
C TYR A 332 29.51 -8.51 27.88
N GLY A 333 30.59 -7.73 28.00
CA GLY A 333 30.91 -6.64 27.07
C GLY A 333 31.09 -7.08 25.61
N TRP A 334 31.56 -8.31 25.37
CA TRP A 334 31.62 -8.88 24.01
C TRP A 334 30.23 -9.08 23.39
N ALA A 335 29.23 -9.46 24.19
CA ALA A 335 27.85 -9.58 23.74
C ALA A 335 27.22 -8.20 23.55
N GLY A 336 27.47 -7.25 24.46
CA GLY A 336 27.05 -5.85 24.29
C GLY A 336 27.55 -5.23 22.98
N PHE A 337 28.81 -5.52 22.60
CA PHE A 337 29.36 -5.09 21.31
C PHE A 337 28.68 -5.77 20.11
N LEU A 338 28.45 -7.08 20.14
CA LEU A 338 27.73 -7.78 19.06
C LEU A 338 26.29 -7.27 18.90
N VAL A 339 25.61 -6.97 20.00
CA VAL A 339 24.25 -6.40 20.00
C VAL A 339 24.23 -4.99 19.42
N ALA A 340 25.23 -4.16 19.78
CA ALA A 340 25.44 -2.84 19.21
C ALA A 340 25.76 -2.84 17.70
N VAL A 341 26.53 -3.82 17.20
CA VAL A 341 26.77 -3.98 15.76
C VAL A 341 25.51 -4.48 15.04
N GLY A 342 24.78 -5.43 15.65
CA GLY A 342 23.54 -5.97 15.09
C GLY A 342 22.42 -4.94 14.97
N SER A 343 22.28 -4.03 15.94
CA SER A 343 21.30 -2.94 15.90
C SER A 343 21.57 -1.96 14.75
N LEU A 344 22.83 -1.55 14.56
CA LEU A 344 23.25 -0.68 13.46
C LEU A 344 23.05 -1.37 12.09
N CYS A 345 23.29 -2.68 11.99
CA CYS A 345 22.98 -3.46 10.78
C CYS A 345 21.46 -3.51 10.51
N ALA A 346 20.65 -3.81 11.53
CA ALA A 346 19.19 -3.89 11.42
C ALA A 346 18.57 -2.56 10.98
N MET A 347 18.98 -1.45 11.61
CA MET A 347 18.54 -0.11 11.24
C MET A 347 18.96 0.23 9.80
N ASN A 348 20.15 -0.16 9.35
CA ASN A 348 20.57 0.08 7.98
C ASN A 348 19.75 -0.71 6.94
N THR A 349 19.31 -1.94 7.25
CA THR A 349 18.33 -2.67 6.43
C THR A 349 17.03 -1.87 6.25
N VAL A 350 16.41 -1.42 7.34
CA VAL A 350 15.15 -0.67 7.28
C VAL A 350 15.32 0.68 6.56
N LEU A 351 16.45 1.36 6.79
CA LEU A 351 16.79 2.62 6.12
C LEU A 351 16.88 2.46 4.59
N LEU A 352 17.59 1.43 4.12
CA LEU A 352 17.69 1.11 2.69
C LEU A 352 16.32 0.71 2.11
N SER A 353 15.54 -0.10 2.84
CA SER A 353 14.17 -0.47 2.44
C SER A 353 13.29 0.76 2.22
N ASN A 354 13.29 1.72 3.15
CA ASN A 354 12.50 2.94 3.04
C ASN A 354 12.94 3.83 1.86
N LEU A 355 14.25 3.91 1.60
CA LEU A 355 14.81 4.63 0.45
C LEU A 355 14.51 3.97 -0.91
N PHE A 356 14.22 2.66 -0.96
CA PHE A 356 13.71 2.01 -2.17
C PHE A 356 12.19 2.16 -2.34
N SER A 357 11.42 2.00 -1.26
CA SER A 357 9.96 1.96 -1.32
C SER A 357 9.33 3.33 -1.60
N LEU A 358 9.78 4.40 -0.93
CA LEU A 358 9.18 5.74 -1.10
C LEU A 358 9.23 6.25 -2.56
N PRO A 359 10.38 6.20 -3.28
CA PRO A 359 10.43 6.64 -4.67
C PRO A 359 9.61 5.76 -5.63
N ARG A 360 9.41 4.47 -5.33
CA ARG A 360 8.55 3.56 -6.12
C ARG A 360 7.07 3.94 -5.98
N ILE A 361 6.62 4.30 -4.78
CA ILE A 361 5.23 4.72 -4.52
C ILE A 361 4.96 6.10 -5.16
N ALA A 362 5.90 7.04 -5.03
CA ALA A 362 5.82 8.33 -5.73
C ALA A 362 5.83 8.18 -7.26
N TYR A 363 6.62 7.24 -7.80
CA TYR A 363 6.59 6.86 -9.22
C TYR A 363 5.21 6.33 -9.64
N ALA A 364 4.59 5.43 -8.86
CA ALA A 364 3.25 4.91 -9.17
C ALA A 364 2.17 6.02 -9.21
N MET A 365 2.15 6.91 -8.21
CA MET A 365 1.22 8.05 -8.18
C MET A 365 1.47 9.04 -9.33
N ALA A 366 2.72 9.23 -9.76
CA ALA A 366 3.07 10.05 -10.91
C ALA A 366 2.74 9.36 -12.25
N ALA A 367 2.86 8.03 -12.32
CA ALA A 367 2.49 7.23 -13.47
C ALA A 367 0.97 7.25 -13.72
N ASP A 368 0.14 7.35 -12.68
CA ASP A 368 -1.31 7.54 -12.79
C ASP A 368 -1.72 9.01 -13.06
N GLY A 369 -0.75 9.94 -13.09
CA GLY A 369 -0.97 11.37 -13.36
C GLY A 369 -1.44 12.19 -12.14
N LEU A 370 -1.56 11.58 -10.96
CA LEU A 370 -1.98 12.26 -9.74
C LEU A 370 -0.85 13.04 -9.05
N PHE A 371 0.41 12.69 -9.35
CA PHE A 371 1.60 13.33 -8.79
C PHE A 371 2.56 13.85 -9.90
N PHE A 372 3.54 14.68 -9.54
CA PHE A 372 4.32 15.45 -10.51
C PHE A 372 5.14 14.55 -11.46
N PRO A 373 5.19 14.87 -12.78
CA PRO A 373 5.77 13.98 -13.80
C PRO A 373 7.30 13.90 -13.74
N ALA A 374 7.94 14.70 -12.89
CA ALA A 374 9.36 14.56 -12.58
C ALA A 374 9.67 13.20 -11.93
N PHE A 375 8.76 12.68 -11.08
CA PHE A 375 8.94 11.41 -10.37
C PHE A 375 8.64 10.18 -11.23
N ALA A 376 7.95 10.34 -12.36
CA ALA A 376 7.70 9.28 -13.35
C ALA A 376 8.92 8.96 -14.25
N ARG A 377 10.07 9.64 -14.07
CA ARG A 377 11.28 9.43 -14.88
C ARG A 377 12.26 8.46 -14.21
N LEU A 378 12.40 7.27 -14.79
CA LEU A 378 13.40 6.26 -14.42
C LEU A 378 14.75 6.57 -15.08
N HIS A 379 15.86 6.26 -14.40
CA HIS A 379 17.20 6.40 -14.96
C HIS A 379 17.56 5.19 -15.86
N PRO A 380 17.99 5.36 -17.13
CA PRO A 380 18.06 4.26 -18.11
C PRO A 380 18.92 3.05 -17.72
N ARG A 381 20.03 3.26 -17.00
CA ARG A 381 20.96 2.18 -16.62
C ARG A 381 20.60 1.46 -15.32
N THR A 382 19.86 2.11 -14.42
CA THR A 382 19.56 1.55 -13.09
C THR A 382 18.09 1.20 -12.89
N GLN A 383 17.19 1.72 -13.73
CA GLN A 383 15.73 1.53 -13.65
C GLN A 383 15.12 2.01 -12.32
N VAL A 384 15.77 2.97 -11.65
CA VAL A 384 15.29 3.58 -10.40
C VAL A 384 14.97 5.07 -10.64
N PRO A 385 13.92 5.65 -10.03
CA PRO A 385 13.62 7.08 -10.12
C PRO A 385 14.60 7.91 -9.26
N VAL A 386 15.80 8.18 -9.79
CA VAL A 386 16.88 8.91 -9.10
C VAL A 386 16.44 10.30 -8.60
N ALA A 387 15.58 10.99 -9.35
CA ALA A 387 15.01 12.27 -8.91
C ALA A 387 14.14 12.13 -7.64
N GLY A 388 13.43 11.01 -7.50
CA GLY A 388 12.71 10.67 -6.28
C GLY A 388 13.65 10.41 -5.11
N ILE A 389 14.69 9.60 -5.30
CA ILE A 389 15.69 9.33 -4.26
C ILE A 389 16.36 10.62 -3.78
N ALA A 390 16.77 11.50 -4.70
CA ALA A 390 17.44 12.75 -4.35
C ALA A 390 16.52 13.70 -3.55
N VAL A 391 15.28 13.92 -4.00
CA VAL A 391 14.34 14.83 -3.33
C VAL A 391 13.85 14.26 -1.99
N PHE A 392 13.41 13.00 -1.97
CA PHE A 392 12.89 12.40 -0.74
C PHE A 392 14.00 12.06 0.25
N GLY A 393 15.19 11.63 -0.19
CA GLY A 393 16.35 11.43 0.66
C GLY A 393 16.82 12.72 1.32
N LEU A 394 16.89 13.83 0.57
CA LEU A 394 17.16 15.15 1.16
C LEU A 394 16.09 15.57 2.18
N LEU A 395 14.81 15.31 1.89
CA LEU A 395 13.71 15.64 2.79
C LEU A 395 13.70 14.77 4.07
N MET A 396 13.98 13.46 3.95
CA MET A 396 14.19 12.58 5.12
C MET A 396 15.39 13.06 5.96
N ALA A 397 16.51 13.44 5.32
CA ALA A 397 17.70 13.92 6.02
C ALA A 397 17.44 15.24 6.76
N LEU A 398 16.65 16.14 6.16
CA LEU A 398 16.21 17.38 6.81
C LEU A 398 15.23 17.12 7.96
N LEU A 399 14.32 16.14 7.84
CA LEU A 399 13.45 15.74 8.94
C LEU A 399 14.23 15.07 10.09
N ALA A 400 15.24 14.25 9.77
CA ALA A 400 16.14 13.67 10.77
C ALA A 400 16.98 14.76 11.47
N LEU A 401 17.51 15.73 10.72
CA LEU A 401 18.26 16.86 11.25
C LEU A 401 17.43 17.70 12.23
N LEU A 402 16.14 17.93 11.92
CA LEU A 402 15.31 18.92 12.61
C LEU A 402 14.35 18.35 13.67
N LEU A 403 14.05 17.04 13.66
CA LEU A 403 13.02 16.44 14.53
C LEU A 403 13.56 15.36 15.46
N GLU A 404 12.91 15.23 16.61
CA GLU A 404 13.20 14.23 17.63
C GLU A 404 12.60 12.86 17.27
N LEU A 405 13.25 11.77 17.72
CA LEU A 405 12.84 10.40 17.41
C LEU A 405 11.38 10.12 17.82
N GLU A 406 10.97 10.55 19.01
CA GLU A 406 9.60 10.37 19.49
C GLU A 406 8.57 11.07 18.58
N ALA A 407 8.85 12.31 18.18
CA ALA A 407 7.97 13.09 17.30
C ALA A 407 7.86 12.46 15.90
N LEU A 408 8.94 11.88 15.39
CA LEU A 408 8.94 11.12 14.13
C LEU A 408 8.14 9.82 14.25
N VAL A 409 8.32 9.07 15.34
CA VAL A 409 7.61 7.80 15.60
C VAL A 409 6.10 8.00 15.82
N GLN A 410 5.68 9.02 16.58
CA GLN A 410 4.25 9.31 16.74
C GLN A 410 3.61 9.75 15.42
N PHE A 411 4.31 10.56 14.62
CA PHE A 411 3.82 11.08 13.34
C PHE A 411 3.76 10.01 12.24
N LEU A 412 4.65 9.03 12.30
CA LEU A 412 4.56 7.78 11.55
C LEU A 412 3.34 6.95 11.96
N SER A 413 3.19 6.65 13.25
CA SER A 413 2.14 5.78 13.77
C SER A 413 0.73 6.27 13.43
N ILE A 414 0.44 7.58 13.51
CA ILE A 414 -0.89 8.10 13.10
C ILE A 414 -1.18 7.85 11.62
N GLY A 415 -0.17 7.98 10.75
CA GLY A 415 -0.31 7.74 9.32
C GLY A 415 -0.54 6.26 9.01
N THR A 416 0.27 5.37 9.57
CA THR A 416 0.12 3.92 9.41
C THR A 416 -1.25 3.43 9.91
N LEU A 417 -1.66 3.85 11.11
CA LEU A 417 -2.94 3.45 11.70
C LEU A 417 -4.13 3.94 10.85
N LEU A 418 -4.05 5.14 10.25
CA LEU A 418 -5.06 5.61 9.29
C LEU A 418 -5.08 4.73 8.04
N ALA A 419 -3.93 4.45 7.42
CA ALA A 419 -3.84 3.61 6.23
C ALA A 419 -4.43 2.22 6.49
N TYR A 420 -4.12 1.61 7.64
CA TYR A 420 -4.60 0.27 8.00
C TYR A 420 -6.12 0.27 8.26
N THR A 421 -6.65 1.35 8.85
CA THR A 421 -8.10 1.55 9.03
C THR A 421 -8.82 1.67 7.69
N PHE A 422 -8.25 2.42 6.73
CA PHE A 422 -8.80 2.53 5.38
C PHE A 422 -8.71 1.23 4.58
N VAL A 423 -7.62 0.47 4.68
CA VAL A 423 -7.49 -0.84 4.02
C VAL A 423 -8.48 -1.84 4.62
N ALA A 424 -8.64 -1.90 5.94
CA ALA A 424 -9.63 -2.75 6.59
C ALA A 424 -11.06 -2.42 6.13
N ALA A 425 -11.45 -1.14 6.12
CA ALA A 425 -12.74 -0.70 5.58
C ALA A 425 -12.91 -1.02 4.08
N SER A 426 -11.83 -0.88 3.29
CA SER A 426 -11.80 -1.18 1.86
C SER A 426 -12.02 -2.67 1.57
N VAL A 427 -11.55 -3.60 2.44
CA VAL A 427 -11.83 -5.04 2.30
C VAL A 427 -13.33 -5.28 2.43
N ILE A 428 -13.98 -4.66 3.41
CA ILE A 428 -15.43 -4.78 3.60
C ILE A 428 -16.18 -4.30 2.36
N VAL A 429 -15.84 -3.10 1.85
CA VAL A 429 -16.46 -2.55 0.63
C VAL A 429 -16.26 -3.47 -0.58
N LEU A 430 -15.04 -3.98 -0.79
CA LEU A 430 -14.76 -4.90 -1.89
C LEU A 430 -15.53 -6.23 -1.78
N ARG A 431 -15.74 -6.75 -0.56
CA ARG A 431 -16.45 -8.02 -0.32
C ARG A 431 -17.95 -7.99 -0.58
N PHE A 432 -18.55 -6.81 -0.60
CA PHE A 432 -19.99 -6.63 -0.72
C PHE A 432 -20.39 -5.79 -1.95
N ARG A 433 -19.44 -5.44 -2.83
CA ARG A 433 -19.74 -4.95 -4.18
C ARG A 433 -19.99 -6.13 -5.13
N ALA A 434 -20.87 -5.92 -6.10
CA ALA A 434 -21.04 -6.84 -7.22
C ALA A 434 -19.84 -6.72 -8.20
N GLY A 435 -19.51 -7.80 -8.90
CA GLY A 435 -18.39 -7.83 -9.85
C GLY A 435 -18.71 -7.08 -11.16
N PRO A 436 -17.71 -6.69 -11.96
CA PRO A 436 -17.91 -5.92 -13.20
C PRO A 436 -18.83 -6.55 -14.26
N GLY A 437 -19.10 -7.86 -14.17
CA GLY A 437 -19.97 -8.59 -15.11
C GLY A 437 -21.47 -8.49 -14.85
N SER A 438 -21.93 -7.90 -13.73
CA SER A 438 -23.37 -7.85 -13.37
C SER A 438 -23.92 -6.41 -13.37
N GLY A 439 -23.84 -5.73 -14.51
CA GLY A 439 -24.49 -4.44 -14.74
C GLY A 439 -25.99 -4.58 -15.03
N PRO A 440 -26.83 -3.60 -14.67
CA PRO A 440 -28.27 -3.61 -14.96
C PRO A 440 -28.53 -3.27 -16.44
N GLY A 441 -28.29 -4.24 -17.33
CA GLY A 441 -28.45 -4.06 -18.79
C GLY A 441 -28.76 -5.33 -19.58
N SER A 442 -28.34 -6.51 -19.12
CA SER A 442 -28.70 -7.80 -19.73
C SER A 442 -30.12 -8.22 -19.33
N GLY A 443 -31.13 -7.63 -19.97
CA GLY A 443 -32.45 -8.26 -20.03
C GLY A 443 -32.39 -9.57 -20.80
N PRO A 444 -33.27 -10.55 -20.53
CA PRO A 444 -33.34 -11.75 -21.35
C PRO A 444 -33.90 -11.40 -22.72
N ASP A 445 -33.12 -11.65 -23.79
CA ASP A 445 -33.64 -11.60 -25.15
C ASP A 445 -34.79 -12.61 -25.31
N PRO A 446 -35.87 -12.26 -26.05
CA PRO A 446 -37.01 -13.14 -26.20
C PRO A 446 -36.63 -14.40 -26.98
N VAL A 447 -36.74 -15.56 -26.33
CA VAL A 447 -36.50 -16.87 -26.93
C VAL A 447 -37.41 -17.06 -28.14
N GLY A 448 -36.81 -17.17 -29.33
CA GLY A 448 -37.53 -17.54 -30.55
C GLY A 448 -38.06 -18.97 -30.46
N PRO A 449 -39.21 -19.27 -31.11
CA PRO A 449 -39.85 -20.57 -30.97
C PRO A 449 -38.99 -21.69 -31.60
N SER A 450 -38.66 -22.70 -30.80
CA SER A 450 -38.07 -23.95 -31.30
C SER A 450 -39.06 -24.66 -32.22
N PRO A 451 -38.61 -25.22 -33.37
CA PRO A 451 -39.47 -26.04 -34.22
C PRO A 451 -39.84 -27.36 -33.53
N GLU A 452 -41.00 -27.90 -33.90
CA GLU A 452 -41.60 -29.08 -33.28
C GLU A 452 -40.89 -30.40 -33.65
N GLY A 453 -41.11 -31.43 -32.83
CA GLY A 453 -40.32 -32.66 -32.88
C GLY A 453 -40.72 -33.67 -33.96
N HIS A 454 -39.78 -34.57 -34.26
CA HIS A 454 -40.05 -35.84 -34.92
C HIS A 454 -39.64 -37.00 -34.00
N THR A 455 -40.46 -38.05 -34.00
CA THR A 455 -40.34 -39.25 -33.14
C THR A 455 -39.37 -40.30 -33.72
N PRO A 456 -38.84 -41.21 -32.89
CA PRO A 456 -37.80 -42.14 -33.29
C PRO A 456 -38.33 -43.46 -33.85
N GLU A 457 -37.81 -43.87 -35.01
CA GLU A 457 -37.64 -45.26 -35.40
C GLU A 457 -36.20 -45.44 -35.92
N GLY A 458 -35.64 -46.64 -35.83
CA GLY A 458 -34.23 -46.85 -36.19
C GLY A 458 -33.88 -48.29 -36.54
N HIS A 459 -32.84 -48.44 -37.35
CA HIS A 459 -32.20 -49.72 -37.68
C HIS A 459 -30.68 -49.58 -37.72
N THR A 460 -29.99 -50.71 -37.55
CA THR A 460 -28.53 -50.83 -37.42
C THR A 460 -27.95 -51.60 -38.63
N PRO A 461 -26.68 -52.06 -38.65
CA PRO A 461 -25.57 -51.25 -39.15
C PRO A 461 -24.75 -51.94 -40.28
N ARG A 462 -23.97 -51.15 -41.04
CA ARG A 462 -22.77 -51.50 -41.87
C ARG A 462 -22.37 -50.25 -42.71
N ASP A 463 -21.16 -50.08 -43.25
CA ASP A 463 -19.93 -50.90 -43.30
C ASP A 463 -18.65 -50.01 -43.19
N HIS A 464 -17.44 -50.60 -43.11
CA HIS A 464 -16.19 -49.87 -42.82
C HIS A 464 -15.19 -49.66 -43.99
N GLY A 465 -14.92 -48.38 -44.32
CA GLY A 465 -13.62 -47.86 -44.79
C GLY A 465 -13.13 -48.20 -46.21
N PRO A 466 -11.87 -47.83 -46.59
CA PRO A 466 -10.87 -47.07 -45.81
C PRO A 466 -10.11 -45.94 -46.57
N SER A 467 -9.40 -45.07 -45.81
CA SER A 467 -8.22 -44.25 -46.21
C SER A 467 -8.44 -43.05 -47.18
N THR A 468 -7.67 -41.95 -47.19
CA THR A 468 -6.47 -41.53 -46.40
C THR A 468 -6.51 -39.99 -46.09
N PRO A 469 -5.48 -39.31 -45.52
CA PRO A 469 -5.63 -38.58 -44.26
C PRO A 469 -5.81 -37.05 -44.36
N ALA A 470 -6.45 -36.47 -43.33
CA ALA A 470 -6.42 -35.04 -43.01
C ALA A 470 -5.32 -34.73 -41.96
N PRO A 471 -4.80 -33.48 -41.87
CA PRO A 471 -3.76 -33.12 -40.91
C PRO A 471 -4.28 -33.08 -39.46
N LYS A 472 -3.35 -33.15 -38.50
CA LYS A 472 -3.67 -33.05 -37.07
C LYS A 472 -4.22 -31.67 -36.72
N GLU A 473 -5.45 -31.61 -36.23
CA GLU A 473 -5.97 -30.40 -35.60
C GLU A 473 -5.22 -30.11 -34.29
N TYR A 474 -5.08 -28.82 -34.01
CA TYR A 474 -4.40 -28.29 -32.83
C TYR A 474 -5.49 -28.00 -31.80
N GLU A 475 -5.67 -28.87 -30.79
CA GLU A 475 -6.70 -28.67 -29.75
C GLU A 475 -6.57 -27.26 -29.13
N SER A 476 -7.56 -26.42 -29.39
CA SER A 476 -7.61 -25.08 -28.82
C SER A 476 -7.98 -25.19 -27.34
N PHE A 477 -7.16 -24.61 -26.47
CA PHE A 477 -7.38 -24.67 -25.02
C PHE A 477 -8.68 -23.97 -24.57
N SER A 478 -9.34 -23.22 -25.47
CA SER A 478 -10.65 -22.58 -25.26
C SER A 478 -11.76 -23.56 -24.86
N ASP A 479 -11.83 -24.74 -25.48
CA ASP A 479 -12.92 -25.70 -25.21
C ASP A 479 -12.83 -26.30 -23.80
N LYS A 480 -11.62 -26.30 -23.21
CA LYS A 480 -11.38 -26.69 -21.82
C LYS A 480 -11.54 -25.55 -20.82
N LEU A 481 -11.92 -24.33 -21.26
CA LEU A 481 -12.39 -23.24 -20.39
C LEU A 481 -13.91 -23.03 -20.39
N GLN A 482 -14.67 -23.55 -21.36
CA GLN A 482 -16.14 -23.48 -21.35
C GLN A 482 -16.82 -24.50 -20.43
N LEU A 483 -16.04 -25.24 -19.64
CA LEU A 483 -16.50 -26.08 -18.52
C LEU A 483 -16.08 -25.55 -17.14
N VAL A 484 -15.80 -24.24 -17.03
CA VAL A 484 -15.97 -23.54 -15.75
C VAL A 484 -17.46 -23.35 -15.54
N GLU A 485 -17.97 -23.80 -14.40
CA GLU A 485 -19.39 -24.06 -14.13
C GLU A 485 -20.33 -22.92 -14.56
N ALA A 486 -21.33 -23.28 -15.37
CA ALA A 486 -22.51 -22.45 -15.57
C ALA A 486 -23.29 -22.38 -14.25
N GLU A 487 -22.99 -21.36 -13.43
CA GLU A 487 -23.69 -21.08 -12.17
C GLU A 487 -25.20 -21.13 -12.39
N PRO A 488 -25.95 -21.91 -11.59
CA PRO A 488 -27.38 -22.12 -11.82
C PRO A 488 -28.13 -20.79 -11.69
N ALA A 489 -29.04 -20.54 -12.64
CA ALA A 489 -29.85 -19.32 -12.70
C ALA A 489 -30.69 -19.14 -11.43
N GLY A 490 -30.14 -18.40 -10.46
CA GLY A 490 -30.62 -18.35 -9.07
C GLY A 490 -29.53 -18.11 -8.03
N ALA A 491 -28.24 -18.23 -8.39
CA ALA A 491 -27.12 -17.87 -7.53
C ALA A 491 -27.23 -16.41 -7.00
N PRO A 492 -27.15 -16.17 -5.67
CA PRO A 492 -27.44 -14.86 -5.10
C PRO A 492 -26.25 -13.89 -5.27
N GLN A 493 -26.47 -12.83 -6.04
CA GLN A 493 -25.44 -11.83 -6.36
C GLN A 493 -24.79 -11.21 -5.10
N PRO A 494 -23.46 -10.93 -5.12
CA PRO A 494 -22.78 -10.25 -4.02
C PRO A 494 -23.42 -8.90 -3.71
N GLY A 495 -23.54 -8.57 -2.42
CA GLY A 495 -24.19 -7.34 -1.97
C GLY A 495 -25.73 -7.40 -1.91
N GLN A 496 -26.38 -8.51 -2.25
CA GLN A 496 -27.79 -8.76 -1.88
C GLN A 496 -27.91 -9.31 -0.44
N LEU A 497 -29.10 -9.18 0.17
CA LEU A 497 -29.43 -9.82 1.46
C LEU A 497 -29.44 -11.36 1.33
N ARG A 498 -28.96 -12.04 2.37
CA ARG A 498 -29.16 -13.49 2.55
C ARG A 498 -30.65 -13.80 2.66
N ALA A 499 -31.10 -14.92 2.09
CA ALA A 499 -32.50 -15.32 2.05
C ALA A 499 -33.18 -15.30 3.44
N ALA A 500 -32.50 -15.77 4.48
CA ALA A 500 -32.99 -15.76 5.87
C ALA A 500 -33.29 -14.36 6.44
N PHE A 501 -32.60 -13.32 5.97
CA PHE A 501 -32.82 -11.93 6.42
C PHE A 501 -33.72 -11.12 5.49
N ARG A 502 -34.06 -11.66 4.31
CA ARG A 502 -34.96 -11.03 3.33
C ARG A 502 -36.34 -10.65 3.91
N PRO A 503 -37.03 -11.42 4.78
CA PRO A 503 -38.31 -10.98 5.36
C PRO A 503 -38.19 -9.82 6.37
N LEU A 504 -37.06 -9.70 7.09
CA LEU A 504 -36.85 -8.67 8.11
C LEU A 504 -36.28 -7.36 7.54
N LEU A 505 -35.35 -7.46 6.59
CA LEU A 505 -34.56 -6.34 6.05
C LEU A 505 -34.88 -6.00 4.59
N GLY A 506 -35.76 -6.76 3.92
CA GLY A 506 -36.10 -6.57 2.51
C GLY A 506 -36.56 -5.13 2.19
N SER A 507 -37.46 -4.58 3.01
CA SER A 507 -37.96 -3.20 2.87
C SER A 507 -36.84 -2.13 2.89
N LEU A 508 -35.83 -2.31 3.75
CA LEU A 508 -34.65 -1.44 3.80
C LEU A 508 -33.78 -1.58 2.54
N SER A 509 -33.51 -2.81 2.10
CA SER A 509 -32.69 -3.06 0.90
C SER A 509 -33.32 -2.52 -0.40
N HIS A 510 -34.65 -2.67 -0.56
CA HIS A 510 -35.38 -2.17 -1.72
C HIS A 510 -35.41 -0.63 -1.76
N ARG A 511 -35.30 0.03 -0.61
CA ARG A 511 -35.29 1.51 -0.52
C ARG A 511 -33.89 2.12 -0.75
N TRP A 512 -32.82 1.33 -0.65
CA TRP A 512 -31.43 1.78 -0.82
C TRP A 512 -30.53 0.73 -1.53
N PRO A 513 -30.83 0.32 -2.77
CA PRO A 513 -30.00 -0.63 -3.51
C PRO A 513 -28.59 -0.09 -3.72
N GLY A 514 -27.57 -0.91 -3.46
CA GLY A 514 -26.14 -0.57 -3.58
C GLY A 514 -25.58 0.35 -2.47
N THR A 515 -26.33 1.38 -2.06
CA THR A 515 -25.85 2.39 -1.09
C THR A 515 -25.78 1.88 0.36
N LEU A 516 -26.60 0.88 0.71
CA LEU A 516 -26.71 0.35 2.09
C LEU A 516 -25.38 -0.20 2.64
N VAL A 517 -24.56 -0.82 1.79
CA VAL A 517 -23.26 -1.42 2.19
C VAL A 517 -22.21 -0.33 2.50
N PRO A 518 -21.90 0.64 1.61
CA PRO A 518 -21.04 1.77 1.96
C PRO A 518 -21.52 2.56 3.17
N ALA A 519 -22.84 2.75 3.32
CA ALA A 519 -23.42 3.43 4.49
C ALA A 519 -23.17 2.64 5.79
N ALA A 520 -23.31 1.32 5.78
CA ALA A 520 -23.00 0.46 6.93
C ALA A 520 -21.50 0.46 7.28
N VAL A 521 -20.60 0.53 6.29
CA VAL A 521 -19.16 0.69 6.55
C VAL A 521 -18.84 2.06 7.14
N GLY A 522 -19.46 3.14 6.64
CA GLY A 522 -19.34 4.48 7.22
C GLY A 522 -19.84 4.55 8.67
N ALA A 523 -20.99 3.93 8.95
CA ALA A 523 -21.55 3.83 10.28
C ALA A 523 -20.66 2.99 11.22
N LEU A 524 -20.04 1.92 10.72
CA LEU A 524 -19.08 1.09 11.47
C LEU A 524 -17.84 1.88 11.88
N VAL A 525 -17.22 2.63 10.95
CA VAL A 525 -16.05 3.47 11.24
C VAL A 525 -16.43 4.63 12.17
N GLY A 526 -17.54 5.32 11.93
CA GLY A 526 -18.01 6.42 12.78
C GLY A 526 -18.34 5.98 14.21
N SER A 527 -18.95 4.82 14.38
CA SER A 527 -19.23 4.24 15.71
C SER A 527 -17.98 3.68 16.40
N ALA A 528 -16.99 3.18 15.65
CA ALA A 528 -15.68 2.85 16.21
C ALA A 528 -14.95 4.11 16.73
N VAL A 529 -15.00 5.24 16.01
CA VAL A 529 -14.47 6.53 16.48
C VAL A 529 -15.23 7.02 17.72
N GLY A 530 -16.56 6.91 17.73
CA GLY A 530 -17.37 7.22 18.92
C GLY A 530 -16.97 6.38 20.14
N LEU A 531 -16.87 5.05 19.98
CA LEU A 531 -16.42 4.13 21.03
C LEU A 531 -15.01 4.48 21.52
N GLY A 532 -14.05 4.66 20.62
CA GLY A 532 -12.67 5.01 20.98
C GLY A 532 -12.56 6.33 21.74
N CYS A 533 -13.33 7.35 21.35
CA CYS A 533 -13.39 8.63 22.04
C CYS A 533 -13.99 8.49 23.44
N VAL A 534 -15.06 7.72 23.61
CA VAL A 534 -15.66 7.46 24.93
C VAL A 534 -14.68 6.68 25.82
N LEU A 535 -14.07 5.60 25.32
CA LEU A 535 -13.09 4.80 26.04
C LEU A 535 -11.81 5.59 26.42
N THR A 536 -11.46 6.62 25.65
CA THR A 536 -10.25 7.43 25.89
C THR A 536 -10.49 8.64 26.78
N PHE A 537 -11.59 9.37 26.57
CA PHE A 537 -11.84 10.68 27.20
C PHE A 537 -13.00 10.71 28.20
N ALA A 538 -13.98 9.81 28.12
CA ALA A 538 -15.10 9.85 29.07
C ALA A 538 -14.71 9.37 30.47
N GLY A 539 -13.82 8.37 30.58
CA GLY A 539 -13.35 7.82 31.86
C GLY A 539 -12.84 8.84 32.88
N PRO A 540 -11.92 9.76 32.53
CA PRO A 540 -11.40 10.76 33.45
C PRO A 540 -12.24 12.05 33.55
N SER A 541 -13.26 12.24 32.70
CA SER A 541 -13.95 13.55 32.55
C SER A 541 -15.47 13.51 32.68
N LEU A 542 -16.10 12.33 32.71
CA LEU A 542 -17.54 12.17 32.88
C LEU A 542 -17.86 11.19 34.01
N PRO A 543 -18.97 11.39 34.75
CA PRO A 543 -19.46 10.40 35.70
C PRO A 543 -19.86 9.11 34.96
N ALA A 544 -19.84 7.97 35.66
CA ALA A 544 -20.05 6.64 35.07
C ALA A 544 -21.37 6.49 34.28
N TRP A 545 -22.44 7.21 34.67
CA TRP A 545 -23.69 7.23 33.91
C TRP A 545 -23.56 7.98 32.58
N GLY A 546 -22.73 9.03 32.52
CA GLY A 546 -22.50 9.83 31.31
C GLY A 546 -21.60 9.11 30.30
N SER A 547 -20.59 8.38 30.77
CA SER A 547 -19.81 7.50 29.91
C SER A 547 -20.66 6.33 29.38
N ALA A 548 -21.51 5.71 30.20
CA ALA A 548 -22.45 4.68 29.76
C ALA A 548 -23.47 5.21 28.72
N LEU A 549 -24.00 6.42 28.92
CA LEU A 549 -24.97 7.07 28.00
C LEU A 549 -24.39 7.30 26.60
N LEU A 550 -23.07 7.46 26.47
CA LEU A 550 -22.38 7.60 25.18
C LEU A 550 -21.86 6.25 24.64
N LEU A 551 -21.40 5.35 25.52
CA LEU A 551 -20.89 4.03 25.13
C LEU A 551 -22.00 3.14 24.52
N LEU A 552 -23.19 3.14 25.14
CA LEU A 552 -24.33 2.32 24.70
C LEU A 552 -24.78 2.61 23.25
N PRO A 553 -25.09 3.86 22.83
CA PRO A 553 -25.50 4.12 21.45
C PRO A 553 -24.38 3.89 20.44
N CYS A 554 -23.12 4.23 20.76
CA CYS A 554 -22.00 3.94 19.85
C CYS A 554 -21.78 2.42 19.70
N GLY A 555 -21.85 1.65 20.78
CA GLY A 555 -21.79 0.19 20.76
C GLY A 555 -22.95 -0.44 19.99
N LEU A 556 -24.17 0.09 20.17
CA LEU A 556 -25.37 -0.36 19.45
C LEU A 556 -25.24 -0.12 17.95
N VAL A 557 -24.79 1.06 17.51
CA VAL A 557 -24.57 1.37 16.08
C VAL A 557 -23.47 0.49 15.48
N PHE A 558 -22.39 0.20 16.23
CA PHE A 558 -21.33 -0.71 15.79
C PHE A 558 -21.86 -2.15 15.60
N LEU A 559 -22.63 -2.66 16.56
CA LEU A 559 -23.26 -3.98 16.50
C LEU A 559 -24.33 -4.08 15.40
N ILE A 560 -25.15 -3.04 15.21
CA ILE A 560 -26.12 -2.97 14.10
C ILE A 560 -25.39 -2.95 12.75
N SER A 561 -24.28 -2.22 12.62
CA SER A 561 -23.48 -2.17 11.39
C SER A 561 -22.86 -3.54 11.08
N LEU A 562 -22.32 -4.24 12.09
CA LEU A 562 -21.86 -5.63 11.97
C LEU A 562 -22.99 -6.59 11.56
N LEU A 563 -24.18 -6.46 12.17
CA LEU A 563 -25.33 -7.31 11.86
C LEU A 563 -25.82 -7.07 10.42
N LEU A 564 -25.96 -5.81 9.99
CA LEU A 564 -26.29 -5.46 8.61
C LEU A 564 -25.27 -6.02 7.62
N LEU A 565 -23.97 -5.86 7.88
CA LEU A 565 -22.91 -6.40 7.01
C LEU A 565 -22.95 -7.94 6.97
N SER A 566 -23.11 -8.62 8.09
CA SER A 566 -23.22 -10.09 8.14
C SER A 566 -24.50 -10.65 7.52
N ALA A 567 -25.58 -9.86 7.45
CA ALA A 567 -26.84 -10.22 6.78
C ALA A 567 -26.75 -10.19 5.24
N HIS A 568 -25.72 -9.55 4.66
CA HIS A 568 -25.50 -9.53 3.20
C HIS A 568 -24.67 -10.74 2.72
N GLN A 569 -24.76 -11.00 1.41
CA GLN A 569 -23.98 -12.03 0.72
C GLN A 569 -22.60 -11.48 0.35
N GLN A 570 -21.56 -12.21 0.75
CA GLN A 570 -20.16 -11.88 0.50
C GLN A 570 -19.68 -12.51 -0.80
N GLN A 571 -18.91 -11.77 -1.59
CA GLN A 571 -18.19 -12.33 -2.73
C GLN A 571 -17.13 -13.32 -2.25
N LYS A 572 -17.29 -14.59 -2.64
CA LYS A 572 -16.29 -15.65 -2.48
C LYS A 572 -15.57 -15.86 -3.81
N THR A 573 -14.24 -15.92 -3.76
CA THR A 573 -13.37 -16.18 -4.91
C THR A 573 -12.51 -17.40 -4.56
N PRO A 574 -12.71 -18.59 -5.18
CA PRO A 574 -12.09 -19.83 -4.71
C PRO A 574 -10.54 -19.80 -4.78
N ASP A 575 -9.98 -19.19 -5.82
CA ASP A 575 -8.53 -19.19 -6.10
C ASP A 575 -7.73 -18.12 -5.36
N THR A 576 -8.27 -17.48 -4.32
CA THR A 576 -7.59 -16.37 -3.64
C THR A 576 -7.74 -16.49 -2.13
N PHE A 577 -6.71 -16.06 -1.40
CA PHE A 577 -6.79 -15.95 0.05
C PHE A 577 -7.94 -15.02 0.47
N GLN A 578 -8.56 -15.39 1.59
CA GLN A 578 -9.74 -14.76 2.14
C GLN A 578 -9.58 -14.71 3.67
N ILE A 579 -9.71 -13.54 4.27
CA ILE A 579 -9.62 -13.43 5.73
C ILE A 579 -10.80 -14.16 6.40
N PRO A 580 -10.57 -14.85 7.53
CA PRO A 580 -11.65 -15.47 8.29
C PRO A 580 -12.52 -14.40 8.95
N LEU A 581 -13.79 -14.75 9.22
CA LEU A 581 -14.73 -13.95 10.02
C LEU A 581 -14.99 -12.51 9.50
N VAL A 582 -15.08 -12.30 8.18
CA VAL A 582 -15.67 -11.05 7.63
C VAL A 582 -17.15 -10.97 8.08
N PRO A 583 -17.66 -9.83 8.62
CA PRO A 583 -17.02 -8.51 8.74
C PRO A 583 -16.28 -8.25 10.07
N LEU A 584 -16.33 -9.17 11.04
CA LEU A 584 -15.77 -9.00 12.39
C LEU A 584 -14.25 -8.74 12.40
N THR A 585 -13.46 -9.47 11.62
CA THR A 585 -11.99 -9.32 11.59
C THR A 585 -11.55 -7.90 11.14
N PRO A 586 -12.02 -7.36 10.00
CA PRO A 586 -11.80 -5.94 9.66
C PRO A 586 -12.34 -4.95 10.69
N ALA A 587 -13.55 -5.20 11.24
CA ALA A 587 -14.16 -4.28 12.20
C ALA A 587 -13.36 -4.17 13.51
N LEU A 588 -12.78 -5.28 13.97
CA LEU A 588 -11.90 -5.30 15.14
C LEU A 588 -10.57 -4.59 14.85
N SER A 589 -10.01 -4.74 13.63
CA SER A 589 -8.84 -3.96 13.21
C SER A 589 -9.14 -2.45 13.21
N VAL A 590 -10.25 -2.03 12.61
CA VAL A 590 -10.72 -0.63 12.63
C VAL A 590 -10.84 -0.10 14.07
N LEU A 591 -11.51 -0.85 14.97
CA LEU A 591 -11.70 -0.44 16.36
C LEU A 591 -10.38 -0.32 17.13
N LEU A 592 -9.48 -1.30 16.98
CA LEU A 592 -8.16 -1.27 17.64
C LEU A 592 -7.31 -0.12 17.10
N ASN A 593 -7.21 0.05 15.78
CA ASN A 593 -6.42 1.13 15.18
C ASN A 593 -6.88 2.50 15.69
N VAL A 594 -8.19 2.75 15.69
CA VAL A 594 -8.80 3.98 16.22
C VAL A 594 -8.47 4.19 17.70
N CYS A 595 -8.58 3.15 18.54
CA CYS A 595 -8.23 3.24 19.96
C CYS A 595 -6.75 3.57 20.18
N LEU A 596 -5.83 3.06 19.34
CA LEU A 596 -4.40 3.42 19.41
C LEU A 596 -4.14 4.85 18.91
N MET A 597 -4.78 5.30 17.82
CA MET A 597 -4.64 6.68 17.31
C MET A 597 -5.06 7.74 18.33
N LEU A 598 -6.08 7.46 19.15
CA LEU A 598 -6.57 8.37 20.18
C LEU A 598 -5.67 8.43 21.44
N LYS A 599 -4.67 7.54 21.55
CA LYS A 599 -3.63 7.58 22.60
C LYS A 599 -2.36 8.34 22.16
N LEU A 600 -2.27 8.77 20.90
CA LEU A 600 -1.19 9.63 20.40
C LEU A 600 -1.37 11.08 20.86
N SER A 601 -0.28 11.85 20.91
CA SER A 601 -0.34 13.23 21.42
C SER A 601 -1.24 14.16 20.56
N PRO A 602 -1.90 15.17 21.15
CA PRO A 602 -2.69 16.14 20.39
C PRO A 602 -1.87 16.89 19.33
N MET A 603 -0.57 17.10 19.58
CA MET A 603 0.34 17.76 18.65
C MET A 603 0.57 16.94 17.38
N THR A 604 0.55 15.60 17.48
CA THR A 604 0.61 14.69 16.33
C THR A 604 -0.61 14.86 15.40
N TRP A 605 -1.81 15.02 15.97
CA TRP A 605 -3.02 15.30 15.19
C TRP A 605 -2.96 16.65 14.45
N VAL A 606 -2.39 17.70 15.08
CA VAL A 606 -2.20 19.01 14.43
C VAL A 606 -1.19 18.91 13.27
N ARG A 607 -0.03 18.29 13.49
CA ARG A 607 0.98 18.03 12.44
C ARG A 607 0.38 17.26 11.26
N PHE A 608 -0.46 16.26 11.55
CA PHE A 608 -1.11 15.41 10.56
C PHE A 608 -2.22 16.13 9.77
N ALA A 609 -3.05 16.95 10.41
CA ALA A 609 -4.03 17.78 9.72
C ALA A 609 -3.37 18.77 8.75
N ILE A 610 -2.23 19.37 9.12
CA ILE A 610 -1.44 20.24 8.24
C ILE A 610 -0.91 19.46 7.03
N TRP A 611 -0.36 18.26 7.24
CA TRP A 611 0.13 17.42 6.13
C TRP A 611 -0.99 17.01 5.16
N LEU A 612 -2.15 16.57 5.67
CA LEU A 612 -3.30 16.24 4.82
C LEU A 612 -3.82 17.47 4.04
N LEU A 613 -3.80 18.67 4.65
CA LEU A 613 -4.17 19.91 3.97
C LEU A 613 -3.22 20.22 2.80
N VAL A 614 -1.90 20.05 2.97
CA VAL A 614 -0.92 20.20 1.88
C VAL A 614 -1.20 19.21 0.76
N GLY A 615 -1.50 17.94 1.08
CA GLY A 615 -1.88 16.93 0.09
C GLY A 615 -3.14 17.31 -0.67
N LEU A 616 -4.17 17.78 0.04
CA LEU A 616 -5.44 18.20 -0.54
C LEU A 616 -5.25 19.39 -1.52
N LEU A 617 -4.36 20.33 -1.19
CA LEU A 617 -3.96 21.42 -2.08
C LEU A 617 -3.23 20.92 -3.33
N VAL A 618 -2.32 19.95 -3.21
CA VAL A 618 -1.65 19.30 -4.35
C VAL A 618 -2.66 18.56 -5.24
N TYR A 619 -3.62 17.84 -4.66
CA TYR A 619 -4.64 17.12 -5.42
C TYR A 619 -5.57 18.08 -6.20
N PHE A 620 -6.13 19.11 -5.56
CA PHE A 620 -7.03 20.04 -6.25
C PHE A 620 -6.30 20.99 -7.21
N GLY A 621 -5.04 21.36 -6.91
CA GLY A 621 -4.21 22.20 -7.78
C GLY A 621 -3.68 21.47 -9.00
N TYR A 622 -3.21 20.22 -8.82
CA TYR A 622 -2.55 19.42 -9.85
C TYR A 622 -3.31 18.13 -10.18
N GLY A 623 -3.47 17.22 -9.21
CA GLY A 623 -3.87 15.82 -9.42
C GLY A 623 -5.18 15.64 -10.19
N ILE A 624 -6.27 16.29 -9.73
CA ILE A 624 -7.62 16.17 -10.33
C ILE A 624 -7.68 16.61 -11.82
N ARG A 625 -6.71 17.41 -12.27
CA ARG A 625 -6.60 17.87 -13.67
C ARG A 625 -5.76 16.91 -14.53
N HIS A 626 -4.77 16.25 -13.93
CA HIS A 626 -3.75 15.47 -14.62
C HIS A 626 -3.94 13.94 -14.53
N SER A 627 -4.83 13.47 -13.64
CA SER A 627 -5.33 12.08 -13.58
C SER A 627 -5.53 11.48 -14.98
N LYS A 628 -4.98 10.28 -15.20
CA LYS A 628 -5.19 9.57 -16.47
C LYS A 628 -6.63 9.14 -16.67
N GLU A 629 -7.35 8.79 -15.60
CA GLU A 629 -8.76 8.38 -15.65
C GLU A 629 -9.66 9.50 -16.19
N ASN A 630 -9.28 10.76 -15.98
CA ASN A 630 -9.88 11.96 -16.58
C ASN A 630 -9.84 11.99 -18.12
N ARG A 631 -9.09 11.09 -18.77
CA ARG A 631 -8.97 10.96 -20.23
C ARG A 631 -9.73 9.76 -20.81
N HIS A 632 -10.11 8.79 -19.98
CA HIS A 632 -10.88 7.62 -20.39
C HIS A 632 -12.40 7.83 -20.23
N GLU A 633 -12.82 8.77 -19.38
CA GLU A 633 -14.22 9.20 -19.28
C GLU A 633 -14.68 9.86 -20.61
N PRO A 634 -15.71 9.32 -21.30
CA PRO A 634 -16.18 9.87 -22.58
C PRO A 634 -16.66 11.31 -22.44
N ARG A 635 -16.20 12.22 -23.32
CA ARG A 635 -16.66 13.61 -23.34
C ARG A 635 -18.15 13.65 -23.72
N PRO A 636 -19.02 14.33 -22.94
CA PRO A 636 -20.42 14.54 -23.32
C PRO A 636 -20.55 15.32 -24.63
N ASP A 637 -19.71 16.35 -24.81
CA ASP A 637 -19.61 17.13 -26.05
C ASP A 637 -18.52 16.55 -26.95
N GLY A 638 -18.98 15.71 -27.89
CA GLY A 638 -18.13 15.00 -28.85
C GLY A 638 -18.99 14.19 -29.79
N GLY A 639 -19.96 14.86 -30.45
CA GLY A 639 -21.03 14.23 -31.22
C GLY A 639 -20.52 13.09 -32.11
N THR A 640 -20.84 11.86 -31.73
CA THR A 640 -20.48 10.66 -32.47
C THR A 640 -21.10 10.74 -33.85
N ARG A 641 -20.25 10.98 -34.86
CA ARG A 641 -20.65 11.10 -36.25
C ARG A 641 -20.97 9.71 -36.80
N TYR A 642 -22.11 9.17 -36.38
CA TYR A 642 -22.65 7.91 -36.87
C TYR A 642 -22.82 8.02 -38.38
N VAL A 643 -21.88 7.45 -39.14
CA VAL A 643 -22.05 7.24 -40.58
C VAL A 643 -23.06 6.11 -40.72
N VAL A 644 -24.34 6.49 -40.77
CA VAL A 644 -25.43 5.57 -41.08
C VAL A 644 -25.24 5.13 -42.54
N PHE A 645 -24.58 4.00 -42.73
CA PHE A 645 -24.56 3.33 -44.02
C PHE A 645 -25.98 2.86 -44.34
N PRO A 646 -26.60 3.29 -45.46
CA PRO A 646 -27.93 2.82 -45.85
C PRO A 646 -27.90 1.31 -46.09
N SER A 647 -28.93 0.61 -45.62
CA SER A 647 -29.03 -0.85 -45.73
C SER A 647 -28.96 -1.33 -47.18
N GLY A 648 -27.87 -2.01 -47.53
CA GLY A 648 -27.65 -2.57 -48.87
C GLY A 648 -27.06 -3.98 -48.78
N ASN A 649 -27.79 -4.97 -49.27
CA ASN A 649 -27.35 -6.36 -49.25
C ASN A 649 -26.06 -6.58 -50.06
N ARG A 650 -24.99 -7.03 -49.39
CA ARG A 650 -24.16 -8.14 -49.86
C ARG A 650 -23.28 -8.71 -48.75
N THR A 651 -22.98 -10.00 -48.88
CA THR A 651 -22.05 -10.75 -48.04
C THR A 651 -20.63 -10.21 -48.17
N GLN A 652 -19.91 -10.13 -47.05
CA GLN A 652 -18.46 -9.95 -47.07
C GLN A 652 -17.81 -10.72 -45.93
N THR A 653 -16.95 -11.69 -46.29
CA THR A 653 -15.98 -12.30 -45.38
C THR A 653 -15.04 -11.22 -44.86
N ARG A 654 -14.83 -11.19 -43.53
CA ARG A 654 -13.93 -10.22 -42.91
C ARG A 654 -12.65 -10.90 -42.44
N GLU A 655 -11.66 -10.92 -43.33
CA GLU A 655 -10.30 -11.31 -42.98
C GLU A 655 -9.68 -10.28 -42.01
N GLN A 656 -8.80 -10.74 -41.11
CA GLN A 656 -8.42 -9.99 -39.92
C GLN A 656 -6.93 -9.60 -39.95
N GLU A 657 -6.63 -8.43 -40.50
CA GLU A 657 -5.25 -7.91 -40.54
C GLU A 657 -4.69 -7.67 -39.13
N ARG A 658 -3.61 -8.38 -38.81
CA ARG A 658 -2.67 -8.01 -37.73
C ARG A 658 -1.54 -7.17 -38.34
N PRO A 659 -1.03 -6.14 -37.65
CA PRO A 659 0.21 -5.49 -38.06
C PRO A 659 1.40 -6.45 -37.89
N ALA A 660 2.22 -6.58 -38.94
CA ALA A 660 3.48 -7.31 -38.96
C ALA A 660 4.63 -6.37 -39.39
N PRO A 661 5.91 -6.66 -39.04
CA PRO A 661 6.94 -5.62 -38.97
C PRO A 661 7.59 -5.25 -40.30
N ASN A 662 8.13 -4.03 -40.35
CA ASN A 662 8.87 -3.49 -41.50
C ASN A 662 10.07 -4.38 -41.89
N SER A 663 10.08 -4.83 -43.15
CA SER A 663 11.31 -5.15 -43.89
C SER A 663 11.17 -4.72 -45.34
N PHE A 664 12.23 -4.18 -45.93
CA PHE A 664 12.23 -3.69 -47.31
C PHE A 664 12.52 -4.84 -48.28
N HIS A 665 11.80 -4.89 -49.41
CA HIS A 665 12.36 -5.39 -50.67
C HIS A 665 11.69 -4.73 -51.89
N CYS A 666 12.45 -4.56 -52.97
CA CYS A 666 12.01 -3.85 -54.18
C CYS A 666 11.13 -4.70 -55.11
N HIS A 667 10.33 -4.01 -55.93
CA HIS A 667 9.71 -4.60 -57.12
C HIS A 667 10.77 -5.14 -58.09
N GLN A 668 10.49 -6.32 -58.65
CA GLN A 668 11.05 -6.80 -59.90
C GLN A 668 9.88 -7.02 -60.88
N ARG A 669 10.11 -6.81 -62.18
CA ARG A 669 9.06 -6.73 -63.21
C ARG A 669 9.51 -7.52 -64.43
N ASP A 670 8.87 -8.64 -64.70
CA ASP A 670 9.30 -9.56 -65.75
C ASP A 670 8.98 -9.05 -67.17
N GLY A 671 9.87 -9.38 -68.11
CA GLY A 671 9.73 -9.19 -69.54
C GLY A 671 10.66 -10.18 -70.28
N PRO A 672 10.20 -10.85 -71.35
CA PRO A 672 10.93 -11.98 -71.94
C PRO A 672 11.99 -11.55 -72.97
N GLY A 673 13.18 -12.17 -72.94
CA GLY A 673 14.27 -11.91 -73.90
C GLY A 673 15.49 -12.83 -73.76
N ILE A 674 15.60 -13.79 -74.67
CA ILE A 674 16.66 -14.83 -74.84
C ILE A 674 18.03 -14.21 -75.26
N PRO A 675 19.18 -14.93 -75.24
CA PRO A 675 20.05 -15.34 -74.11
C PRO A 675 21.48 -14.71 -74.19
N VAL A 676 22.42 -15.12 -73.30
CA VAL A 676 23.88 -15.42 -73.54
C VAL A 676 24.70 -15.40 -72.22
N SER A 677 25.77 -16.19 -72.14
CA SER A 677 26.78 -16.25 -71.05
C SER A 677 28.11 -16.85 -71.57
N PRO A 678 29.24 -16.87 -70.82
CA PRO A 678 29.68 -16.10 -69.63
C PRO A 678 30.88 -15.17 -69.98
N PRO A 679 31.69 -14.64 -69.01
CA PRO A 679 32.97 -15.31 -68.68
C PRO A 679 33.37 -15.15 -67.15
N PRO A 680 34.64 -15.07 -66.65
CA PRO A 680 35.10 -15.89 -65.51
C PRO A 680 35.46 -15.11 -64.21
N PRO A 681 35.81 -15.79 -63.08
CA PRO A 681 35.96 -15.16 -61.76
C PRO A 681 37.38 -14.62 -61.44
N GLY A 682 37.45 -13.58 -60.59
CA GLY A 682 38.70 -13.05 -60.01
C GLY A 682 38.47 -12.21 -58.74
N ARG A 683 39.35 -12.37 -57.74
CA ARG A 683 39.43 -11.66 -56.43
C ARG A 683 40.88 -11.16 -56.25
N PRO A 684 41.23 -10.34 -55.24
CA PRO A 684 40.46 -9.40 -54.39
C PRO A 684 41.12 -7.99 -54.39
N LEU A 685 40.87 -7.13 -53.39
CA LEU A 685 41.85 -6.27 -52.64
C LEU A 685 41.08 -5.43 -51.55
N PRO A 686 41.76 -4.72 -50.60
CA PRO A 686 41.18 -4.38 -49.29
C PRO A 686 40.66 -2.93 -49.13
N GLY A 687 40.05 -2.65 -47.97
CA GLY A 687 39.51 -1.32 -47.59
C GLY A 687 40.38 -0.52 -46.60
N SER A 688 39.86 0.62 -46.16
CA SER A 688 40.53 1.58 -45.26
C SER A 688 39.55 2.33 -44.35
N PHE A 689 39.94 2.57 -43.09
CA PHE A 689 39.24 3.41 -42.10
C PHE A 689 39.72 4.88 -42.17
N CYS A 690 38.86 5.85 -41.83
CA CYS A 690 39.27 7.23 -41.49
C CYS A 690 38.42 7.86 -40.36
N LEU A 691 39.08 8.68 -39.53
CA LEU A 691 38.61 9.52 -38.42
C LEU A 691 39.72 10.58 -38.15
N PRO A 692 39.50 11.69 -37.38
CA PRO A 692 38.26 12.24 -36.83
C PRO A 692 37.94 13.57 -37.58
N PRO A 693 38.07 14.86 -37.10
CA PRO A 693 38.21 15.49 -35.78
C PRO A 693 37.03 16.45 -35.41
N ARG A 694 37.35 17.60 -34.78
CA ARG A 694 36.53 18.74 -34.28
C ARG A 694 37.00 20.06 -34.95
N PRO A 695 36.39 21.26 -34.78
CA PRO A 695 36.00 21.91 -33.50
C PRO A 695 34.74 21.40 -32.80
#